data_AF-B9D5Z0-F1
#
_entry.id   AF-B9D5Z0-F1
#
_cell.length_a   1.000
_cell.length_b   1.000
_cell.length_c   1.000
_cell.angle_alpha   90.00
_cell.angle_beta   90.00
_cell.angle_gamma   90.00
#
_symmetry.space_group_name_H-M   'P 1'
#
loop_
_entity.id
_entity.type
_entity.pdbx_description
1 polymer ?
#
loop_
_entity_poly.entity_id
_entity_poly.type
_entity_poly.pdbx_seq_one_letter_code
_entity_poly.pdbx_strand_id
1 'polypeptide(L)'
;MSITSNTVSALYATLFNRAPEGAGHAFWLNAANKQNLSVEQLAHQMLQTKASKDYFAGKESNFEFINHIYKNLFNKTSADDPQGVRFWTDKLDKGISKATIVSELIKAATQGVFSKPEDIKAQKLFLNKVKAAELTSKVIENISDKGSLADKIAGFQAILKNIKDSSTPTQIAQVIKQEALKNNLKIADDKKIAEIVKSLFPSWDKAAVEQALNNTTASTDIYAPNPGGNGQGGGSGGGGAQPPHTPQQQKEQAVKKAQDALNAALKAAQDAKTDKLAANYTKEALEKAAENSNIKSYGLQYLDKKLSESSVTDEQRAALNKAKDNLNKISGKIIDKKNLVDAQGKANVADKAGNLADKQVLLAKAELSFAQADAKKESVDQIYNKAAADNNAAVSAKEVAEELKNLINDTAKNTIQEIANGIDGTSLKPAQKEMAKAQLKQWAKELGLGDADNKNDALKNKADAYEKDTKNKAGAAEKAFNDADEAKKANDKVLSGADVAAAKSDVAKALLELKQAQVTAAQNNLKEDANNPDLKAALAKAEAELQKAKADALADLAKKLGAVELKQVGDTTLYRSADGKYSVDIGKKIEKDKTLVVDKTTNKLHEIGTDSTSLGEAKFTDKALLRSDAGNKITLFKNGEKQIIYIEKDGKVISAVNKEGTKAYFLKNADVAADYDTLSKGAFEGDKLKIGGSEKEGYEAQISQDGNKFKVDKVKVDGTDYTFDNANRPAIDETTDYKVKDLSGLKIPLINGKVYNGTRDGSKIKSDSQSGIGNLDSVEKDNKVYKFNADYKVTSIKDGNYTYVLKSPTYFGNARNDLNTQEKQAKASSKILDQDGNEFILNNEGKIEKINLKNGAELTLENPAAFNSATLNDLKISNIKFKDTNFKLMGEHKYGEAKTYEKVDGKNLLKAGNKYINTEAEKDGLKHTVTNAEENKYTLTVTKGAAKVSEEKLENGITKLTTYGDNGTDVKDVTISGTSANPNDTVDVVNSNEDNTGKVLASNLEKTQFKSIEKFNINAAVSNLSFKQFEKMNGADTKEISLGAASTTISDAKGNIDLSKVKYNNKKLSMDISDNNTKDTIKLSGDKGELSLNGFNAADDKIDFSNLGATDKTVTSANSPETTIENGKIYKTTVSGNINDNVFDQLFAASGKTFKTTVTKNAKSVIAVKGSDKTKLYSVEDKDGNGTIDQSEVSLVGTLDSSVELNNSNIA
;
A
#
# COMPACT_ATOMS: atom_id res chain seq x y z
N MET A 1 2.98 -2.48 27.12
CA MET A 1 1.87 -3.03 27.92
C MET A 1 2.33 -4.36 28.48
N SER A 2 2.13 -4.61 29.77
CA SER A 2 2.33 -5.94 30.35
C SER A 2 1.33 -6.93 29.75
N ILE A 3 1.78 -8.15 29.46
CA ILE A 3 0.91 -9.23 29.01
C ILE A 3 -0.15 -9.52 30.08
N THR A 4 -1.42 -9.52 29.67
CA THR A 4 -2.54 -9.81 30.58
C THR A 4 -3.04 -11.24 30.38
N SER A 5 -3.84 -11.73 31.32
CA SER A 5 -4.55 -13.01 31.21
C SER A 5 -5.30 -13.14 29.87
N ASN A 6 -6.03 -12.09 29.48
CA ASN A 6 -6.77 -12.03 28.22
C ASN A 6 -5.85 -12.06 26.98
N THR A 7 -4.62 -11.53 27.09
CA THR A 7 -3.65 -11.56 25.99
C THR A 7 -3.21 -12.99 25.68
N VAL A 8 -2.96 -13.80 26.70
CA VAL A 8 -2.62 -15.23 26.53
C VAL A 8 -3.82 -15.98 25.93
N SER A 9 -5.02 -15.73 26.43
CA SER A 9 -6.27 -16.31 25.91
C SER A 9 -6.50 -15.95 24.43
N ALA A 10 -6.21 -14.71 24.03
CA ALA A 10 -6.28 -14.27 22.64
C ALA A 10 -5.25 -14.95 21.73
N LEU A 11 -4.02 -15.16 22.20
CA LEU A 11 -2.98 -15.87 21.44
C LEU A 11 -3.36 -17.34 21.19
N TYR A 12 -3.92 -18.02 22.19
CA TYR A 12 -4.42 -19.39 22.04
C TYR A 12 -5.56 -19.49 21.01
N ALA A 13 -6.55 -18.60 21.12
CA ALA A 13 -7.66 -18.55 20.17
C ALA A 13 -7.18 -18.23 18.74
N THR A 14 -6.20 -17.34 18.60
CA THR A 14 -5.70 -16.88 17.28
C THR A 14 -4.80 -17.91 16.60
N LEU A 15 -3.81 -18.44 17.31
CA LEU A 15 -2.82 -19.37 16.75
C LEU A 15 -3.40 -20.78 16.57
N PHE A 16 -4.16 -21.27 17.54
CA PHE A 16 -4.53 -22.69 17.63
C PHE A 16 -6.03 -22.96 17.57
N ASN A 17 -6.88 -21.93 17.49
CA ASN A 17 -8.35 -22.03 17.54
C ASN A 17 -8.84 -22.94 18.68
N ARG A 18 -8.16 -22.89 19.83
CA ARG A 18 -8.50 -23.67 21.02
C ARG A 18 -8.47 -22.79 22.26
N ALA A 19 -9.28 -23.14 23.25
CA ALA A 19 -9.15 -22.58 24.60
C ALA A 19 -7.90 -23.17 25.29
N PRO A 20 -7.18 -22.39 26.12
CA PRO A 20 -6.13 -22.94 26.96
C PRO A 20 -6.70 -23.59 28.22
N GLU A 21 -6.07 -24.68 28.63
CA GLU A 21 -6.16 -25.25 29.97
C GLU A 21 -5.41 -24.36 30.99
N GLY A 22 -5.77 -24.47 32.27
CA GLY A 22 -5.21 -23.65 33.35
C GLY A 22 -3.70 -23.72 33.47
N ALA A 23 -3.11 -24.92 33.47
CA ALA A 23 -1.67 -25.10 33.57
C ALA A 23 -0.92 -24.47 32.39
N GLY A 24 -1.42 -24.65 31.16
CA GLY A 24 -0.85 -24.07 29.95
C GLY A 24 -0.99 -22.56 29.89
N HIS A 25 -2.14 -22.00 30.30
CA HIS A 25 -2.36 -20.56 30.41
C HIS A 25 -1.40 -19.92 31.43
N ALA A 26 -1.34 -20.50 32.63
CA ALA A 26 -0.47 -20.03 33.70
C ALA A 26 1.02 -20.09 33.33
N PHE A 27 1.45 -21.14 32.61
CA PHE A 27 2.80 -21.24 32.09
C PHE A 27 3.18 -20.05 31.22
N TRP A 28 2.37 -19.71 30.22
CA TRP A 28 2.66 -18.61 29.29
C TRP A 28 2.51 -17.23 29.95
N LEU A 29 1.53 -17.05 30.83
CA LEU A 29 1.37 -15.81 31.58
C LEU A 29 2.58 -15.56 32.50
N ASN A 30 3.05 -16.60 33.21
CA ASN A 30 4.22 -16.51 34.06
C ASN A 30 5.51 -16.32 33.26
N ALA A 31 5.66 -17.00 32.11
CA ALA A 31 6.80 -16.79 31.21
C ALA A 31 6.85 -15.34 30.72
N ALA A 32 5.71 -14.80 30.29
CA ALA A 32 5.58 -13.42 29.86
C ALA A 32 5.92 -12.41 30.96
N ASN A 33 5.40 -12.62 32.17
CA ASN A 33 5.62 -11.72 33.30
C ASN A 33 7.06 -11.77 33.82
N LYS A 34 7.66 -12.97 33.94
CA LYS A 34 9.05 -13.13 34.40
C LYS A 34 10.07 -12.55 33.42
N GLN A 35 9.81 -12.66 32.13
CA GLN A 35 10.72 -12.21 31.07
C GLN A 35 10.35 -10.83 30.50
N ASN A 36 9.28 -10.20 31.01
CA ASN A 36 8.74 -8.93 30.53
C ASN A 36 8.51 -8.89 29.00
N LEU A 37 7.94 -9.97 28.45
CA LEU A 37 7.77 -10.14 27.01
C LEU A 37 6.68 -9.23 26.43
N SER A 38 6.88 -8.77 25.20
CA SER A 38 5.82 -8.19 24.36
C SER A 38 4.88 -9.29 23.80
N VAL A 39 3.73 -8.88 23.25
CA VAL A 39 2.76 -9.82 22.63
C VAL A 39 3.42 -10.58 21.48
N GLU A 40 4.19 -9.87 20.67
CA GLU A 40 5.00 -10.42 19.60
C GLU A 40 6.04 -11.43 20.13
N GLN A 41 6.81 -11.07 21.16
CA GLN A 41 7.83 -11.97 21.71
C GLN A 41 7.21 -13.24 22.30
N LEU A 42 6.07 -13.12 22.99
CA LEU A 42 5.33 -14.27 23.49
C LEU A 42 4.78 -15.14 22.36
N ALA A 43 4.17 -14.53 21.33
CA ALA A 43 3.69 -15.24 20.14
C ALA A 43 4.82 -15.99 19.42
N HIS A 44 5.99 -15.36 19.31
CA HIS A 44 7.19 -15.98 18.76
C HIS A 44 7.61 -17.20 19.57
N GLN A 45 7.70 -17.10 20.90
CA GLN A 45 8.05 -18.24 21.76
C GLN A 45 7.02 -19.37 21.67
N MET A 46 5.72 -19.07 21.63
CA MET A 46 4.67 -20.07 21.46
C MET A 46 4.83 -20.83 20.13
N LEU A 47 5.10 -20.12 19.03
CA LEU A 47 5.32 -20.72 17.70
C LEU A 47 6.58 -21.59 17.62
N GLN A 48 7.59 -21.33 18.45
CA GLN A 48 8.84 -22.10 18.44
C GLN A 48 8.76 -23.44 19.18
N THR A 49 7.72 -23.66 19.99
CA THR A 49 7.55 -24.95 20.69
C THR A 49 7.38 -26.10 19.71
N LYS A 50 7.86 -27.30 20.10
CA LYS A 50 7.69 -28.51 19.28
C LYS A 50 6.22 -28.78 18.95
N ALA A 51 5.33 -28.63 19.93
CA ALA A 51 3.90 -28.83 19.74
C ALA A 51 3.29 -27.87 18.71
N SER A 52 3.71 -26.60 18.68
CA SER A 52 3.27 -25.64 17.65
C SER A 52 3.80 -26.01 16.27
N LYS A 53 5.07 -26.41 16.16
CA LYS A 53 5.66 -26.86 14.89
C LYS A 53 4.92 -28.07 14.35
N ASP A 54 4.60 -29.04 15.21
CA ASP A 54 3.81 -30.22 14.85
C ASP A 54 2.35 -29.83 14.47
N TYR A 55 1.73 -28.85 15.13
CA TYR A 55 0.38 -28.35 14.82
C TYR A 55 0.30 -27.63 13.46
N PHE A 56 1.34 -26.87 13.10
CA PHE A 56 1.42 -26.13 11.84
C PHE A 56 2.04 -26.94 10.70
N ALA A 57 2.39 -28.21 10.92
CA ALA A 57 2.86 -29.10 9.86
C ALA A 57 1.84 -29.16 8.71
N GLY A 58 2.32 -28.95 7.47
CA GLY A 58 1.48 -28.85 6.28
C GLY A 58 0.79 -27.49 6.05
N LYS A 59 1.05 -26.47 6.89
CA LYS A 59 0.59 -25.05 6.73
C LYS A 59 1.77 -24.08 6.75
N GLU A 60 2.84 -24.46 6.03
CA GLU A 60 4.16 -23.85 6.20
C GLU A 60 4.32 -22.53 5.44
N SER A 61 3.62 -22.41 4.30
CA SER A 61 3.67 -21.20 3.48
C SER A 61 3.10 -19.99 4.20
N ASN A 62 3.58 -18.80 3.82
CA ASN A 62 3.08 -17.54 4.38
C ASN A 62 1.59 -17.35 4.13
N PHE A 63 1.10 -17.74 2.95
CA PHE A 63 -0.31 -17.70 2.60
C PHE A 63 -1.16 -18.62 3.50
N GLU A 64 -0.76 -19.89 3.65
CA GLU A 64 -1.50 -20.86 4.49
C GLU A 64 -1.53 -20.44 5.96
N PHE A 65 -0.41 -19.89 6.46
CA PHE A 65 -0.35 -19.34 7.81
C PHE A 65 -1.34 -18.17 7.98
N ILE A 66 -1.33 -17.18 7.07
CA ILE A 66 -2.24 -16.03 7.18
C ILE A 66 -3.70 -16.46 7.03
N ASN A 67 -4.01 -17.34 6.07
CA ASN A 67 -5.36 -17.84 5.86
C ASN A 67 -5.89 -18.58 7.11
N HIS A 68 -5.03 -19.32 7.81
CA HIS A 68 -5.35 -19.95 9.09
C HIS A 68 -5.61 -18.93 10.21
N ILE A 69 -4.75 -17.91 10.37
CA ILE A 69 -4.95 -16.84 11.36
C ILE A 69 -6.26 -16.09 11.09
N TYR A 70 -6.54 -15.77 9.84
CA TYR A 70 -7.80 -15.13 9.41
C TYR A 70 -9.02 -15.97 9.74
N LYS A 71 -8.96 -17.28 9.50
CA LYS A 71 -10.06 -18.19 9.82
C LYS A 71 -10.33 -18.26 11.32
N ASN A 72 -9.30 -18.25 12.14
CA ASN A 72 -9.48 -18.35 13.59
C ASN A 72 -10.04 -17.07 14.19
N LEU A 73 -9.52 -15.93 13.74
CA LEU A 73 -9.74 -14.62 14.35
C LEU A 73 -10.96 -13.90 13.74
N PHE A 74 -11.16 -13.96 12.43
CA PHE A 74 -12.30 -13.31 11.75
C PHE A 74 -13.37 -14.28 11.25
N ASN A 75 -13.15 -15.60 11.36
CA ASN A 75 -13.98 -16.61 10.71
C ASN A 75 -14.07 -16.46 9.18
N LYS A 76 -13.07 -15.80 8.58
CA LYS A 76 -12.95 -15.52 7.13
C LYS A 76 -11.79 -16.31 6.52
N THR A 77 -11.87 -16.58 5.24
CA THR A 77 -10.81 -17.18 4.42
C THR A 77 -10.43 -16.24 3.28
N SER A 78 -9.44 -16.61 2.47
CA SER A 78 -9.12 -15.90 1.23
C SER A 78 -10.29 -15.81 0.23
N ALA A 79 -11.33 -16.64 0.36
CA ALA A 79 -12.55 -16.52 -0.45
C ALA A 79 -13.46 -15.38 0.05
N ASP A 80 -13.45 -15.11 1.35
CA ASP A 80 -14.28 -14.08 1.99
C ASP A 80 -13.59 -12.70 1.99
N ASP A 81 -12.26 -12.68 2.10
CA ASP A 81 -11.43 -11.46 2.07
C ASP A 81 -10.09 -11.70 1.34
N PRO A 82 -10.11 -11.82 0.00
CA PRO A 82 -8.90 -12.10 -0.79
C PRO A 82 -7.86 -10.99 -0.67
N GLN A 83 -8.29 -9.73 -0.55
CA GLN A 83 -7.38 -8.58 -0.47
C GLN A 83 -6.70 -8.48 0.90
N GLY A 84 -7.44 -8.70 1.99
CA GLY A 84 -6.88 -8.71 3.34
C GLY A 84 -5.88 -9.85 3.53
N VAL A 85 -6.24 -11.08 3.15
CA VAL A 85 -5.33 -12.23 3.24
C VAL A 85 -4.06 -11.99 2.41
N ARG A 86 -4.19 -11.46 1.19
CA ARG A 86 -3.03 -11.14 0.35
C ARG A 86 -2.16 -10.03 0.94
N PHE A 87 -2.76 -8.96 1.48
CA PHE A 87 -2.03 -7.87 2.11
C PHE A 87 -1.10 -8.36 3.23
N TRP A 88 -1.60 -9.22 4.12
CA TRP A 88 -0.78 -9.75 5.22
C TRP A 88 0.21 -10.83 4.76
N THR A 89 -0.12 -11.59 3.73
CA THR A 89 0.81 -12.53 3.08
C THR A 89 2.00 -11.77 2.50
N ASP A 90 1.75 -10.69 1.75
CA ASP A 90 2.80 -9.82 1.18
C ASP A 90 3.70 -9.20 2.27
N LYS A 91 3.18 -8.95 3.48
CA LYS A 91 3.98 -8.45 4.61
C LYS A 91 4.95 -9.52 5.13
N LEU A 92 4.51 -10.79 5.22
CA LEU A 92 5.42 -11.89 5.56
C LEU A 92 6.48 -12.10 4.48
N ASP A 93 6.08 -12.04 3.21
CA ASP A 93 7.00 -12.21 2.07
C ASP A 93 8.06 -11.10 2.01
N LYS A 94 7.74 -9.91 2.52
CA LYS A 94 8.67 -8.77 2.69
C LYS A 94 9.51 -8.82 3.97
N GLY A 95 9.48 -9.94 4.71
CA GLY A 95 10.35 -10.17 5.87
C GLY A 95 9.79 -9.75 7.22
N ILE A 96 8.52 -9.34 7.32
CA ILE A 96 7.86 -9.14 8.63
C ILE A 96 7.63 -10.51 9.29
N SER A 97 7.85 -10.61 10.59
CA SER A 97 7.74 -11.91 11.28
C SER A 97 6.26 -12.33 11.47
N LYS A 98 6.01 -13.65 11.46
CA LYS A 98 4.69 -14.25 11.79
C LYS A 98 4.16 -13.77 13.14
N ALA A 99 5.04 -13.56 14.12
CA ALA A 99 4.69 -13.08 15.45
C ALA A 99 4.26 -11.61 15.46
N THR A 100 4.92 -10.76 14.67
CA THR A 100 4.57 -9.34 14.51
C THR A 100 3.16 -9.22 13.93
N ILE A 101 2.86 -9.98 12.88
CA ILE A 101 1.52 -9.95 12.24
C ILE A 101 0.43 -10.43 13.20
N VAL A 102 0.66 -11.52 13.92
CA VAL A 102 -0.31 -12.02 14.92
C VAL A 102 -0.60 -10.97 15.99
N SER A 103 0.43 -10.26 16.47
CA SER A 103 0.27 -9.17 17.44
C SER A 103 -0.60 -8.03 16.89
N GLU A 104 -0.33 -7.58 15.66
CA GLU A 104 -1.11 -6.50 15.02
C GLU A 104 -2.57 -6.91 14.73
N LEU A 105 -2.81 -8.15 14.29
CA LEU A 105 -4.15 -8.67 14.04
C LEU A 105 -4.96 -8.82 15.34
N ILE A 106 -4.36 -9.31 16.42
CA ILE A 106 -5.01 -9.38 17.73
C ILE A 106 -5.36 -7.97 18.22
N LYS A 107 -4.45 -7.01 18.08
CA LYS A 107 -4.70 -5.61 18.43
C LYS A 107 -5.87 -5.05 17.63
N ALA A 108 -5.90 -5.27 16.32
CA ALA A 108 -6.99 -4.83 15.46
C ALA A 108 -8.33 -5.47 15.84
N ALA A 109 -8.39 -6.76 16.12
CA ALA A 109 -9.64 -7.43 16.50
C ALA A 109 -10.13 -7.06 17.91
N THR A 110 -9.22 -6.80 18.85
CA THR A 110 -9.60 -6.47 20.23
C THR A 110 -9.92 -4.98 20.43
N GLN A 111 -9.30 -4.08 19.65
CA GLN A 111 -9.39 -2.63 19.84
C GLN A 111 -9.98 -1.88 18.63
N GLY A 112 -10.17 -2.55 17.50
CA GLY A 112 -10.69 -1.92 16.29
C GLY A 112 -12.14 -1.47 16.43
N VAL A 113 -12.48 -0.34 15.78
CA VAL A 113 -13.85 0.14 15.63
C VAL A 113 -14.28 -0.14 14.19
N PHE A 114 -15.24 -1.05 14.02
CA PHE A 114 -15.72 -1.45 12.70
C PHE A 114 -17.13 -0.89 12.43
N SER A 115 -17.38 -0.44 11.21
CA SER A 115 -18.68 0.09 10.77
C SER A 115 -19.52 -0.93 10.00
N LYS A 116 -18.88 -1.94 9.41
CA LYS A 116 -19.55 -3.00 8.63
C LYS A 116 -20.16 -4.06 9.56
N PRO A 117 -21.45 -4.42 9.39
CA PRO A 117 -22.13 -5.41 10.25
C PRO A 117 -21.41 -6.76 10.36
N GLU A 118 -20.83 -7.25 9.27
CA GLU A 118 -20.07 -8.49 9.19
C GLU A 118 -18.76 -8.44 9.98
N ASP A 119 -18.07 -7.30 9.98
CA ASP A 119 -16.83 -7.10 10.73
C ASP A 119 -17.12 -6.94 12.23
N ILE A 120 -18.22 -6.27 12.59
CA ILE A 120 -18.72 -6.20 13.98
C ILE A 120 -19.07 -7.60 14.49
N LYS A 121 -19.72 -8.44 13.68
CA LYS A 121 -20.03 -9.84 14.05
C LYS A 121 -18.76 -10.66 14.24
N ALA A 122 -17.79 -10.55 13.33
CA ALA A 122 -16.50 -11.24 13.45
C ALA A 122 -15.74 -10.82 14.71
N GLN A 123 -15.70 -9.52 15.01
CA GLN A 123 -15.13 -8.99 16.25
C GLN A 123 -15.84 -9.54 17.50
N LYS A 124 -17.18 -9.49 17.54
CA LYS A 124 -17.96 -10.02 18.67
C LYS A 124 -17.72 -11.51 18.89
N LEU A 125 -17.68 -12.30 17.81
CA LEU A 125 -17.35 -13.72 17.87
C LEU A 125 -15.97 -13.94 18.48
N PHE A 126 -14.95 -13.22 17.99
CA PHE A 126 -13.60 -13.33 18.52
C PHE A 126 -13.52 -12.96 20.00
N LEU A 127 -14.12 -11.84 20.40
CA LEU A 127 -14.16 -11.41 21.81
C LEU A 127 -14.87 -12.44 22.70
N ASN A 128 -15.94 -13.09 22.22
CA ASN A 128 -16.58 -14.18 22.94
C ASN A 128 -15.71 -15.43 23.01
N LYS A 129 -14.94 -15.77 21.98
CA LYS A 129 -13.94 -16.84 22.03
C LYS A 129 -12.84 -16.54 23.04
N VAL A 130 -12.35 -15.30 23.12
CA VAL A 130 -11.35 -14.89 24.13
C VAL A 130 -11.91 -15.02 25.55
N LYS A 131 -13.17 -14.61 25.77
CA LYS A 131 -13.89 -14.79 27.04
C LYS A 131 -14.07 -16.27 27.40
N ALA A 132 -14.41 -17.11 26.42
CA ALA A 132 -14.52 -18.54 26.62
C ALA A 132 -13.17 -19.18 26.96
N ALA A 133 -12.10 -18.77 26.28
CA ALA A 133 -10.73 -19.20 26.58
C ALA A 133 -10.30 -18.80 28.01
N GLU A 134 -10.60 -17.57 28.42
CA GLU A 134 -10.30 -17.06 29.76
C GLU A 134 -11.09 -17.78 30.86
N LEU A 135 -12.36 -18.11 30.60
CA LEU A 135 -13.16 -18.88 31.55
C LEU A 135 -12.67 -20.34 31.61
N THR A 136 -12.36 -20.93 30.45
CA THR A 136 -11.87 -22.32 30.35
C THR A 136 -10.58 -22.51 31.16
N SER A 137 -9.62 -21.59 31.07
CA SER A 137 -8.35 -21.68 31.81
C SER A 137 -8.54 -21.66 33.34
N LYS A 138 -9.67 -21.15 33.84
CA LYS A 138 -9.96 -21.10 35.28
C LYS A 138 -10.78 -22.28 35.78
N VAL A 139 -11.42 -23.03 34.88
CA VAL A 139 -12.36 -24.10 35.25
C VAL A 139 -11.90 -25.48 34.78
N ILE A 140 -10.94 -25.58 33.86
CA ILE A 140 -10.31 -26.82 33.40
C ILE A 140 -8.79 -26.68 33.55
N GLU A 141 -8.22 -27.37 34.53
CA GLU A 141 -6.80 -27.20 34.91
C GLU A 141 -5.84 -27.84 33.91
N ASN A 142 -6.12 -29.08 33.49
CA ASN A 142 -5.20 -29.90 32.71
C ASN A 142 -5.90 -30.50 31.47
N ILE A 143 -5.11 -30.80 30.44
CA ILE A 143 -5.55 -31.62 29.30
C ILE A 143 -5.76 -33.08 29.74
N SER A 144 -6.47 -33.87 28.92
CA SER A 144 -6.65 -35.31 29.17
C SER A 144 -5.32 -36.08 29.13
N ASP A 145 -5.15 -37.05 30.02
CA ASP A 145 -3.96 -37.93 30.02
C ASP A 145 -4.01 -39.01 28.92
N LYS A 146 -5.19 -39.24 28.33
CA LYS A 146 -5.47 -40.33 27.38
C LYS A 146 -5.52 -39.85 25.92
N GLY A 147 -5.10 -40.70 24.99
CA GLY A 147 -5.21 -40.47 23.54
C GLY A 147 -4.03 -39.75 22.89
N SER A 148 -4.14 -39.51 21.57
CA SER A 148 -3.18 -38.73 20.79
C SER A 148 -3.26 -37.24 21.17
N LEU A 149 -2.29 -36.42 20.74
CA LEU A 149 -2.34 -34.97 20.97
C LEU A 149 -3.63 -34.35 20.40
N ALA A 150 -4.10 -34.83 19.24
CA ALA A 150 -5.35 -34.39 18.64
C ALA A 150 -6.56 -34.69 19.55
N ASP A 151 -6.61 -35.90 20.12
CA ASP A 151 -7.68 -36.30 21.05
C ASP A 151 -7.66 -35.45 22.34
N LYS A 152 -6.46 -35.15 22.84
CA LYS A 152 -6.26 -34.36 24.07
C LYS A 152 -6.73 -32.91 23.95
N ILE A 153 -6.67 -32.32 22.75
CA ILE A 153 -7.01 -30.91 22.51
C ILE A 153 -8.37 -30.73 21.82
N ALA A 154 -8.99 -31.80 21.30
CA ALA A 154 -10.27 -31.74 20.58
C ALA A 154 -11.38 -31.06 21.39
N GLY A 155 -11.51 -31.37 22.68
CA GLY A 155 -12.50 -30.73 23.55
C GLY A 155 -12.28 -29.21 23.70
N PHE A 156 -11.03 -28.76 23.77
CA PHE A 156 -10.69 -27.34 23.86
C PHE A 156 -10.94 -26.58 22.56
N GLN A 157 -10.81 -27.25 21.41
CA GLN A 157 -11.19 -26.71 20.10
C GLN A 157 -12.72 -26.67 19.95
N ALA A 158 -13.41 -27.71 20.42
CA ALA A 158 -14.87 -27.81 20.37
C ALA A 158 -15.55 -26.68 21.17
N ILE A 159 -14.98 -26.33 22.33
CA ILE A 159 -15.43 -25.17 23.12
C ILE A 159 -15.47 -23.91 22.25
N LEU A 160 -14.35 -23.51 21.64
CA LEU A 160 -14.31 -22.28 20.83
C LEU A 160 -15.12 -22.38 19.53
N LYS A 161 -15.23 -23.58 18.94
CA LYS A 161 -16.03 -23.82 17.74
C LYS A 161 -17.52 -23.59 17.98
N ASN A 162 -18.01 -23.93 19.18
CA ASN A 162 -19.43 -23.83 19.52
C ASN A 162 -19.83 -22.47 20.11
N ILE A 163 -18.89 -21.55 20.30
CA ILE A 163 -19.18 -20.15 20.65
C ILE A 163 -19.73 -19.39 19.44
N LYS A 164 -20.81 -18.63 19.67
CA LYS A 164 -21.41 -17.68 18.71
C LYS A 164 -21.14 -16.22 19.08
N ASP A 165 -21.26 -15.31 18.10
CA ASP A 165 -21.17 -13.85 18.30
C ASP A 165 -22.23 -13.30 19.26
N SER A 166 -23.38 -13.98 19.35
CA SER A 166 -24.48 -13.67 20.26
C SER A 166 -24.39 -14.32 21.65
N SER A 167 -23.36 -15.14 21.91
CA SER A 167 -23.27 -15.90 23.16
C SER A 167 -23.20 -14.97 24.38
N THR A 168 -24.12 -15.17 25.33
CA THR A 168 -24.06 -14.53 26.64
C THR A 168 -23.01 -15.22 27.53
N PRO A 169 -22.49 -14.56 28.58
CA PRO A 169 -21.63 -15.21 29.58
C PRO A 169 -22.20 -16.52 30.17
N THR A 170 -23.52 -16.60 30.40
CA THR A 170 -24.17 -17.85 30.83
C THR A 170 -24.01 -18.94 29.78
N GLN A 171 -24.31 -18.64 28.51
CA GLN A 171 -24.18 -19.61 27.42
C GLN A 171 -22.73 -20.02 27.19
N ILE A 172 -21.77 -19.10 27.32
CA ILE A 172 -20.34 -19.43 27.26
C ILE A 172 -19.98 -20.47 28.33
N ALA A 173 -20.44 -20.28 29.58
CA ALA A 173 -20.21 -21.23 30.66
C ALA A 173 -20.87 -22.59 30.39
N GLN A 174 -22.10 -22.60 29.86
CA GLN A 174 -22.79 -23.83 29.46
C GLN A 174 -22.08 -24.57 28.33
N VAL A 175 -21.53 -23.86 27.33
CA VAL A 175 -20.77 -24.49 26.23
C VAL A 175 -19.52 -25.16 26.78
N ILE A 176 -18.80 -24.49 27.68
CA ILE A 176 -17.62 -25.06 28.33
C ILE A 176 -17.99 -26.34 29.10
N LYS A 177 -19.06 -26.31 29.90
CA LYS A 177 -19.54 -27.49 30.63
C LYS A 177 -19.95 -28.62 29.69
N GLN A 178 -20.75 -28.32 28.66
CA GLN A 178 -21.23 -29.33 27.72
C GLN A 178 -20.06 -30.01 26.98
N GLU A 179 -19.12 -29.24 26.45
CA GLU A 179 -17.99 -29.80 25.71
C GLU A 179 -17.01 -30.51 26.65
N ALA A 180 -16.85 -30.06 27.90
CA ALA A 180 -16.12 -30.80 28.91
C ALA A 180 -16.75 -32.18 29.18
N LEU A 181 -18.08 -32.25 29.30
CA LEU A 181 -18.80 -33.52 29.47
C LEU A 181 -18.66 -34.44 28.25
N LYS A 182 -18.83 -33.92 27.03
CA LYS A 182 -18.69 -34.70 25.78
C LYS A 182 -17.29 -35.29 25.61
N ASN A 183 -16.27 -34.57 26.06
CA ASN A 183 -14.87 -34.93 25.88
C ASN A 183 -14.22 -35.49 27.15
N ASN A 184 -15.00 -35.82 28.18
CA ASN A 184 -14.53 -36.35 29.47
C ASN A 184 -13.42 -35.52 30.12
N LEU A 185 -13.52 -34.18 30.05
CA LEU A 185 -12.58 -33.25 30.69
C LEU A 185 -12.95 -33.05 32.16
N LYS A 186 -11.94 -32.96 33.02
CA LYS A 186 -12.12 -32.64 34.44
C LYS A 186 -12.38 -31.14 34.61
N ILE A 187 -13.63 -30.77 34.86
CA ILE A 187 -14.09 -29.39 35.04
C ILE A 187 -14.44 -29.11 36.52
N ALA A 188 -14.32 -27.85 36.95
CA ALA A 188 -14.79 -27.36 38.23
C ALA A 188 -16.31 -27.58 38.44
N ASP A 189 -16.77 -27.60 39.69
CA ASP A 189 -18.19 -27.67 40.01
C ASP A 189 -18.97 -26.41 39.58
N ASP A 190 -20.28 -26.55 39.40
CA ASP A 190 -21.15 -25.51 38.83
C ASP A 190 -21.16 -24.21 39.65
N LYS A 191 -21.06 -24.32 40.98
CA LYS A 191 -21.01 -23.17 41.88
C LYS A 191 -19.71 -22.38 41.70
N LYS A 192 -18.58 -23.08 41.62
CA LYS A 192 -17.27 -22.47 41.35
C LYS A 192 -17.21 -21.84 39.96
N ILE A 193 -17.80 -22.48 38.94
CA ILE A 193 -17.92 -21.89 37.60
C ILE A 193 -18.73 -20.58 37.67
N ALA A 194 -19.88 -20.58 38.34
CA ALA A 194 -20.73 -19.38 38.49
C ALA A 194 -20.02 -18.23 39.24
N GLU A 195 -19.18 -18.55 40.24
CA GLU A 195 -18.33 -17.56 40.93
C GLU A 195 -17.31 -16.93 40.00
N ILE A 196 -16.64 -17.74 39.18
CA ILE A 196 -15.66 -17.26 38.21
C ILE A 196 -16.34 -16.42 37.13
N VAL A 197 -17.53 -16.82 36.66
CA VAL A 197 -18.35 -16.02 35.73
C VAL A 197 -18.71 -14.68 36.36
N LYS A 198 -19.14 -14.64 37.62
CA LYS A 198 -19.43 -13.38 38.33
C LYS A 198 -18.18 -12.49 38.45
N SER A 199 -17.01 -13.08 38.67
CA SER A 199 -15.74 -12.34 38.74
C SER A 199 -15.33 -11.76 37.38
N LEU A 200 -15.45 -12.54 36.30
CA LEU A 200 -15.11 -12.11 34.94
C LEU A 200 -16.17 -11.17 34.33
N PHE A 201 -17.43 -11.31 34.75
CA PHE A 201 -18.59 -10.56 34.25
C PHE A 201 -19.41 -10.02 35.43
N PRO A 202 -18.97 -8.94 36.11
CA PRO A 202 -19.56 -8.46 37.37
C PRO A 202 -21.05 -8.12 37.32
N SER A 203 -21.61 -7.78 36.15
CA SER A 203 -23.03 -7.46 35.97
C SER A 203 -23.93 -8.69 35.76
N TRP A 204 -23.39 -9.91 35.69
CA TRP A 204 -24.19 -11.13 35.50
C TRP A 204 -24.70 -11.69 36.84
N ASP A 205 -25.87 -12.31 36.83
CA ASP A 205 -26.47 -12.91 38.02
C ASP A 205 -25.84 -14.30 38.28
N LYS A 206 -25.15 -14.44 39.41
CA LYS A 206 -24.49 -15.69 39.82
C LYS A 206 -25.50 -16.84 39.97
N ALA A 207 -26.66 -16.59 40.57
CA ALA A 207 -27.66 -17.63 40.83
C ALA A 207 -28.30 -18.12 39.53
N ALA A 208 -28.57 -17.21 38.59
CA ALA A 208 -29.09 -17.59 37.27
C ALA A 208 -28.08 -18.42 36.45
N VAL A 209 -26.78 -18.09 36.55
CA VAL A 209 -25.71 -18.87 35.89
C VAL A 209 -25.60 -20.26 36.51
N GLU A 210 -25.58 -20.36 37.83
CA GLU A 210 -25.51 -21.65 38.56
C GLU A 210 -26.71 -22.54 38.21
N GLN A 211 -27.93 -22.00 38.18
CA GLN A 211 -29.13 -22.74 37.79
C GLN A 211 -29.05 -23.23 36.32
N ALA A 212 -28.58 -22.39 35.41
CA ALA A 212 -28.43 -22.78 34.00
C ALA A 212 -27.38 -23.88 33.82
N LEU A 213 -26.28 -23.83 34.58
CA LEU A 213 -25.24 -24.85 34.59
C LEU A 213 -25.76 -26.18 35.14
N ASN A 214 -26.48 -26.18 36.26
CA ASN A 214 -27.08 -27.39 36.85
C ASN A 214 -27.98 -28.15 35.85
N ASN A 215 -28.67 -27.42 34.97
CA ASN A 215 -29.54 -27.98 33.93
C ASN A 215 -28.81 -28.37 32.63
N THR A 216 -27.49 -28.16 32.54
CA THR A 216 -26.70 -28.43 31.35
C THR A 216 -26.11 -29.84 31.36
N THR A 217 -26.44 -30.60 30.31
CA THR A 217 -25.99 -31.98 30.04
C THR A 217 -25.16 -32.03 28.75
N ALA A 218 -24.55 -33.18 28.45
CA ALA A 218 -23.81 -33.38 27.21
C ALA A 218 -24.67 -33.14 25.94
N SER A 219 -26.00 -33.28 26.02
CA SER A 219 -26.93 -33.10 24.88
C SER A 219 -27.77 -31.82 24.92
N THR A 220 -27.59 -30.95 25.91
CA THR A 220 -28.39 -29.71 26.04
C THR A 220 -28.18 -28.77 24.84
N ASP A 221 -29.26 -28.28 24.22
CA ASP A 221 -29.16 -27.22 23.22
C ASP A 221 -29.07 -25.85 23.93
N ILE A 222 -27.85 -25.34 24.03
CA ILE A 222 -27.52 -24.09 24.75
C ILE A 222 -28.10 -22.85 24.04
N TYR A 223 -28.42 -22.98 22.74
CA TYR A 223 -28.95 -21.89 21.94
C TYR A 223 -30.43 -22.08 21.60
N ALA A 224 -31.10 -23.05 22.23
CA ALA A 224 -32.55 -23.18 22.13
C ALA A 224 -33.24 -21.91 22.66
N PRO A 225 -34.30 -21.42 22.00
CA PRO A 225 -35.12 -20.36 22.55
C PRO A 225 -35.78 -20.87 23.84
N ASN A 226 -35.46 -20.22 24.96
CA ASN A 226 -35.90 -20.65 26.29
C ASN A 226 -37.45 -20.66 26.40
N PRO A 227 -38.10 -21.80 26.68
CA PRO A 227 -39.52 -21.88 26.96
C PRO A 227 -39.79 -21.76 28.47
N GLY A 228 -40.61 -20.76 28.86
CA GLY A 228 -41.42 -20.84 30.08
C GLY A 228 -41.11 -19.86 31.21
N GLY A 229 -41.98 -18.84 31.32
CA GLY A 229 -42.68 -18.53 32.57
C GLY A 229 -44.15 -18.90 32.38
N ASN A 230 -44.61 -19.92 33.12
CA ASN A 230 -45.97 -20.44 33.36
C ASN A 230 -47.12 -20.29 32.33
N GLY A 231 -47.66 -21.44 31.91
CA GLY A 231 -49.00 -21.60 31.34
C GLY A 231 -49.28 -23.07 30.97
N GLN A 232 -50.25 -23.69 31.64
CA GLN A 232 -50.64 -25.10 31.59
C GLN A 232 -51.32 -25.51 30.26
N GLY A 233 -51.02 -26.71 29.76
CA GLY A 233 -51.98 -27.61 29.10
C GLY A 233 -52.03 -27.66 27.57
N GLY A 234 -51.74 -28.85 27.00
CA GLY A 234 -52.45 -29.36 25.81
C GLY A 234 -51.62 -29.72 24.57
N GLY A 235 -51.25 -31.00 24.46
CA GLY A 235 -51.44 -31.82 23.24
C GLY A 235 -50.74 -31.48 21.91
N SER A 236 -49.78 -32.35 21.54
CA SER A 236 -49.50 -32.92 20.20
C SER A 236 -49.18 -31.99 19.00
N GLY A 237 -48.03 -32.26 18.35
CA GLY A 237 -47.84 -32.05 16.92
C GLY A 237 -46.39 -31.78 16.51
N GLY A 238 -45.75 -32.75 15.84
CA GLY A 238 -44.40 -32.60 15.29
C GLY A 238 -44.31 -31.58 14.16
N GLY A 239 -43.12 -31.00 13.96
CA GLY A 239 -42.79 -30.13 12.83
C GLY A 239 -41.42 -29.48 12.99
N GLY A 240 -40.55 -29.62 11.99
CA GLY A 240 -39.14 -29.26 11.99
C GLY A 240 -38.80 -27.80 12.32
N ALA A 241 -37.53 -27.59 12.70
CA ALA A 241 -36.94 -26.30 13.02
C ALA A 241 -37.13 -25.27 11.88
N GLN A 242 -37.78 -24.16 12.19
CA GLN A 242 -37.97 -23.04 11.26
C GLN A 242 -36.73 -22.12 11.24
N PRO A 243 -36.35 -21.52 10.10
CA PRO A 243 -35.19 -20.63 9.97
C PRO A 243 -35.25 -19.38 10.88
N PRO A 244 -34.11 -18.73 11.19
CA PRO A 244 -34.10 -17.49 11.97
C PRO A 244 -34.91 -16.39 11.29
N HIS A 245 -35.69 -15.66 12.10
CA HIS A 245 -36.56 -14.60 11.61
C HIS A 245 -35.76 -13.45 10.98
N THR A 246 -36.12 -13.06 9.76
CA THR A 246 -35.60 -11.85 9.11
C THR A 246 -35.93 -10.60 9.92
N PRO A 247 -35.25 -9.45 9.72
CA PRO A 247 -35.61 -8.18 10.36
C PRO A 247 -37.10 -7.83 10.21
N GLN A 248 -37.69 -8.17 9.05
CA GLN A 248 -39.12 -8.00 8.82
C GLN A 248 -39.98 -8.92 9.69
N GLN A 249 -39.61 -10.19 9.82
CA GLN A 249 -40.31 -11.14 10.70
C GLN A 249 -40.18 -10.77 12.19
N GLN A 250 -39.08 -10.10 12.60
CA GLN A 250 -38.93 -9.56 13.95
C GLN A 250 -39.89 -8.39 14.20
N LYS A 251 -40.07 -7.50 13.21
CA LYS A 251 -41.05 -6.40 13.29
C LYS A 251 -42.49 -6.92 13.33
N GLU A 252 -42.82 -7.93 12.53
CA GLU A 252 -44.13 -8.60 12.58
C GLU A 252 -44.38 -9.27 13.94
N GLN A 253 -43.34 -9.85 14.54
CA GLN A 253 -43.43 -10.40 15.89
C GLN A 253 -43.62 -9.29 16.95
N ALA A 254 -43.03 -8.11 16.76
CA ALA A 254 -43.25 -6.94 17.63
C ALA A 254 -44.70 -6.44 17.55
N VAL A 255 -45.32 -6.43 16.36
CA VAL A 255 -46.74 -6.13 16.18
C VAL A 255 -47.61 -7.12 16.95
N LYS A 256 -47.30 -8.43 16.85
CA LYS A 256 -48.04 -9.46 17.57
C LYS A 256 -47.94 -9.29 19.08
N LYS A 257 -46.73 -9.02 19.60
CA LYS A 257 -46.53 -8.74 21.05
C LYS A 257 -47.29 -7.50 21.51
N ALA A 258 -47.30 -6.43 20.72
CA ALA A 258 -48.04 -5.22 21.05
C ALA A 258 -49.56 -5.47 21.05
N GLN A 259 -50.05 -6.33 20.15
CA GLN A 259 -51.46 -6.74 20.12
C GLN A 259 -51.82 -7.59 21.35
N ASP A 260 -50.97 -8.53 21.75
CA ASP A 260 -51.17 -9.34 22.95
C ASP A 260 -51.16 -8.46 24.21
N ALA A 261 -50.28 -7.46 24.28
CA ALA A 261 -50.24 -6.48 25.36
C ALA A 261 -51.52 -5.63 25.43
N LEU A 262 -52.07 -5.22 24.28
CA LEU A 262 -53.35 -4.51 24.22
C LEU A 262 -54.50 -5.39 24.73
N ASN A 263 -54.54 -6.67 24.34
CA ASN A 263 -55.56 -7.60 24.81
C ASN A 263 -55.47 -7.81 26.33
N ALA A 264 -54.26 -7.93 26.87
CA ALA A 264 -54.04 -8.03 28.32
C ALA A 264 -54.47 -6.74 29.06
N ALA A 265 -54.15 -5.56 28.51
CA ALA A 265 -54.54 -4.27 29.09
C ALA A 265 -56.07 -4.08 29.08
N LEU A 266 -56.75 -4.47 27.99
CA LEU A 266 -58.22 -4.44 27.90
C LEU A 266 -58.86 -5.34 28.96
N LYS A 267 -58.30 -6.54 29.17
CA LYS A 267 -58.78 -7.45 30.22
C LYS A 267 -58.57 -6.88 31.62
N ALA A 268 -57.39 -6.33 31.91
CA ALA A 268 -57.09 -5.69 33.19
C ALA A 268 -57.99 -4.47 33.46
N ALA A 269 -58.29 -3.66 32.44
CA ALA A 269 -59.22 -2.53 32.56
C ALA A 269 -60.66 -3.00 32.86
N GLN A 270 -61.11 -4.10 32.24
CA GLN A 270 -62.41 -4.70 32.54
C GLN A 270 -62.47 -5.21 33.99
N ASP A 271 -61.44 -5.92 34.44
CA ASP A 271 -61.37 -6.43 35.82
C ASP A 271 -61.32 -5.26 36.84
N ALA A 272 -60.58 -4.18 36.55
CA ALA A 272 -60.54 -2.98 37.37
C ALA A 272 -61.89 -2.25 37.44
N LYS A 273 -62.66 -2.23 36.33
CA LYS A 273 -64.02 -1.68 36.30
C LYS A 273 -64.97 -2.48 37.18
N THR A 274 -64.89 -3.81 37.17
CA THR A 274 -65.66 -4.68 38.07
C THR A 274 -65.27 -4.45 39.53
N ASP A 275 -63.97 -4.30 39.83
CA ASP A 275 -63.46 -4.06 41.19
C ASP A 275 -63.87 -2.71 41.74
N LYS A 276 -63.88 -1.67 40.90
CA LYS A 276 -64.44 -0.36 41.21
C LYS A 276 -65.92 -0.44 41.58
N LEU A 277 -66.75 -1.12 40.77
CA LEU A 277 -68.16 -1.32 41.09
C LEU A 277 -68.33 -2.10 42.41
N ALA A 278 -67.56 -3.16 42.62
CA ALA A 278 -67.63 -3.97 43.83
C ALA A 278 -67.25 -3.16 45.09
N ALA A 279 -66.21 -2.32 45.00
CA ALA A 279 -65.81 -1.44 46.09
C ALA A 279 -66.89 -0.39 46.41
N ASN A 280 -67.53 0.19 45.39
CA ASN A 280 -68.65 1.14 45.57
C ASN A 280 -69.88 0.48 46.19
N TYR A 281 -70.29 -0.70 45.71
CA TYR A 281 -71.40 -1.43 46.34
C TYR A 281 -71.08 -1.88 47.77
N THR A 282 -69.82 -2.23 48.06
CA THR A 282 -69.38 -2.54 49.44
C THR A 282 -69.51 -1.30 50.33
N LYS A 283 -69.07 -0.13 49.84
CA LYS A 283 -69.21 1.16 50.53
C LYS A 283 -70.68 1.49 50.78
N GLU A 284 -71.54 1.45 49.76
CA GLU A 284 -72.98 1.73 49.90
C GLU A 284 -73.66 0.77 50.89
N ALA A 285 -73.31 -0.52 50.86
CA ALA A 285 -73.84 -1.51 51.79
C ALA A 285 -73.43 -1.21 53.23
N LEU A 286 -72.21 -0.72 53.46
CA LEU A 286 -71.72 -0.30 54.77
C LEU A 286 -72.38 1.00 55.24
N GLU A 287 -72.62 1.96 54.34
CA GLU A 287 -73.40 3.18 54.62
C GLU A 287 -74.84 2.83 55.02
N LYS A 288 -75.48 1.89 54.31
CA LYS A 288 -76.82 1.40 54.65
C LYS A 288 -76.87 0.62 55.97
N ALA A 289 -75.83 -0.16 56.27
CA ALA A 289 -75.69 -0.79 57.57
C ALA A 289 -75.54 0.25 58.70
N ALA A 290 -74.77 1.32 58.46
CA ALA A 290 -74.58 2.40 59.42
C ALA A 290 -75.87 3.21 59.69
N GLU A 291 -76.66 3.48 58.64
CA GLU A 291 -77.99 4.11 58.76
C GLU A 291 -78.98 3.27 59.60
N ASN A 292 -78.80 1.94 59.64
CA ASN A 292 -79.71 1.00 60.31
C ASN A 292 -79.02 0.30 61.50
N SER A 293 -78.61 1.10 62.50
CA SER A 293 -78.05 0.62 63.78
C SER A 293 -76.69 -0.10 63.69
N ASN A 294 -75.90 0.14 62.64
CA ASN A 294 -74.59 -0.47 62.40
C ASN A 294 -74.62 -2.01 62.30
N ILE A 295 -75.75 -2.62 61.91
CA ILE A 295 -75.88 -4.09 61.84
C ILE A 295 -75.55 -4.57 60.42
N LYS A 296 -74.57 -5.49 60.32
CA LYS A 296 -74.06 -6.04 59.04
C LYS A 296 -75.15 -6.66 58.15
N SER A 297 -76.19 -7.24 58.73
CA SER A 297 -77.28 -7.88 57.98
C SER A 297 -78.04 -6.88 57.09
N TYR A 298 -78.15 -5.60 57.47
CA TYR A 298 -78.83 -4.61 56.63
C TYR A 298 -78.03 -4.27 55.37
N GLY A 299 -76.70 -4.27 55.44
CA GLY A 299 -75.83 -4.15 54.27
C GLY A 299 -75.95 -5.35 53.33
N LEU A 300 -76.02 -6.57 53.88
CA LEU A 300 -76.26 -7.78 53.07
C LEU A 300 -77.65 -7.76 52.40
N GLN A 301 -78.68 -7.31 53.11
CA GLN A 301 -80.03 -7.14 52.56
C GLN A 301 -80.06 -6.11 51.42
N TYR A 302 -79.33 -5.00 51.56
CA TYR A 302 -79.20 -4.01 50.49
C TYR A 302 -78.60 -4.64 49.22
N LEU A 303 -77.51 -5.41 49.36
CA LEU A 303 -76.87 -6.10 48.24
C LEU A 303 -77.79 -7.16 47.62
N ASP A 304 -78.51 -7.94 48.43
CA ASP A 304 -79.47 -8.95 47.96
C ASP A 304 -80.64 -8.32 47.20
N LYS A 305 -81.17 -7.18 47.70
CA LYS A 305 -82.18 -6.40 47.00
C LYS A 305 -81.66 -5.93 45.64
N LYS A 306 -80.44 -5.36 45.61
CA LYS A 306 -79.80 -4.93 44.36
C LYS A 306 -79.64 -6.10 43.39
N LEU A 307 -79.15 -7.27 43.84
CA LEU A 307 -79.00 -8.49 43.04
C LEU A 307 -80.30 -9.02 42.42
N SER A 308 -81.45 -8.73 43.05
CA SER A 308 -82.78 -9.13 42.59
C SER A 308 -83.43 -8.16 41.58
N GLU A 309 -82.85 -6.98 41.35
CA GLU A 309 -83.37 -6.01 40.38
C GLU A 309 -83.22 -6.54 38.94
N SER A 310 -84.28 -6.46 38.14
CA SER A 310 -84.30 -6.99 36.76
C SER A 310 -83.40 -6.22 35.79
N SER A 311 -82.91 -5.05 36.19
CA SER A 311 -82.01 -4.18 35.43
C SER A 311 -80.52 -4.47 35.65
N VAL A 312 -80.16 -5.41 36.52
CA VAL A 312 -78.76 -5.73 36.83
C VAL A 312 -78.08 -6.46 35.68
N THR A 313 -77.01 -5.88 35.16
CA THR A 313 -76.16 -6.50 34.13
C THR A 313 -75.28 -7.60 34.74
N ASP A 314 -74.74 -8.49 33.90
CA ASP A 314 -73.83 -9.56 34.36
C ASP A 314 -72.56 -9.00 35.05
N GLU A 315 -72.03 -7.88 34.55
CA GLU A 315 -70.91 -7.16 35.19
C GLU A 315 -71.29 -6.62 36.57
N GLN A 316 -72.49 -6.03 36.71
CA GLN A 316 -72.99 -5.56 38.00
C GLN A 316 -73.27 -6.73 38.95
N ARG A 317 -73.78 -7.87 38.45
CA ARG A 317 -74.03 -9.08 39.24
C ARG A 317 -72.74 -9.65 39.81
N ALA A 318 -71.69 -9.75 38.99
CA ALA A 318 -70.37 -10.18 39.43
C ALA A 318 -69.78 -9.24 40.50
N ALA A 319 -69.91 -7.92 40.30
CA ALA A 319 -69.46 -6.93 41.27
C ALA A 319 -70.25 -6.96 42.59
N LEU A 320 -71.58 -7.12 42.54
CA LEU A 320 -72.45 -7.24 43.73
C LEU A 320 -72.12 -8.51 44.54
N ASN A 321 -71.87 -9.63 43.87
CA ASN A 321 -71.43 -10.86 44.54
C ASN A 321 -70.07 -10.67 45.23
N LYS A 322 -69.11 -10.04 44.55
CA LYS A 322 -67.80 -9.71 45.13
C LYS A 322 -67.92 -8.73 46.31
N ALA A 323 -68.85 -7.77 46.23
CA ALA A 323 -69.15 -6.86 47.34
C ALA A 323 -69.75 -7.62 48.55
N LYS A 324 -70.61 -8.61 48.30
CA LYS A 324 -71.16 -9.49 49.33
C LYS A 324 -70.07 -10.30 50.01
N ASP A 325 -69.12 -10.84 49.25
CA ASP A 325 -67.95 -11.54 49.78
C ASP A 325 -67.06 -10.62 50.63
N ASN A 326 -66.84 -9.38 50.17
CA ASN A 326 -66.08 -8.38 50.92
C ASN A 326 -66.75 -8.03 52.25
N LEU A 327 -68.07 -7.81 52.25
CA LEU A 327 -68.84 -7.55 53.47
C LEU A 327 -68.81 -8.76 54.41
N ASN A 328 -68.89 -9.98 53.86
CA ASN A 328 -68.82 -11.23 54.64
C ASN A 328 -67.50 -11.41 55.38
N LYS A 329 -66.38 -10.92 54.82
CA LYS A 329 -65.04 -10.97 55.44
C LYS A 329 -64.88 -10.07 56.67
N ILE A 330 -65.76 -9.09 56.88
CA ILE A 330 -65.75 -8.26 58.10
C ILE A 330 -66.25 -9.10 59.28
N SER A 331 -65.42 -9.28 60.30
CA SER A 331 -65.74 -10.07 61.49
C SER A 331 -66.71 -9.34 62.42
N GLY A 332 -67.73 -10.05 62.94
CA GLY A 332 -68.70 -9.50 63.88
C GLY A 332 -70.06 -9.14 63.26
N LYS A 333 -71.07 -8.97 64.12
CA LYS A 333 -72.44 -8.57 63.72
C LYS A 333 -72.62 -7.05 63.62
N ILE A 334 -71.80 -6.30 64.36
CA ILE A 334 -71.81 -4.83 64.41
C ILE A 334 -70.64 -4.31 63.58
N ILE A 335 -70.90 -3.30 62.76
CA ILE A 335 -69.93 -2.62 61.92
C ILE A 335 -69.40 -1.41 62.66
N ASP A 336 -68.08 -1.31 62.81
CA ASP A 336 -67.45 -0.13 63.39
C ASP A 336 -67.20 0.98 62.35
N LYS A 337 -66.91 2.19 62.83
CA LYS A 337 -66.60 3.35 61.98
C LYS A 337 -65.35 3.16 61.12
N LYS A 338 -64.39 2.34 61.58
CA LYS A 338 -63.14 1.99 60.87
C LYS A 338 -63.43 1.20 59.60
N ASN A 339 -64.38 0.27 59.62
CA ASN A 339 -64.82 -0.50 58.45
C ASN A 339 -65.41 0.42 57.36
N LEU A 340 -66.17 1.44 57.75
CA LEU A 340 -66.74 2.41 56.81
C LEU A 340 -65.66 3.29 56.18
N VAL A 341 -64.72 3.82 56.97
CA VAL A 341 -63.59 4.63 56.50
C VAL A 341 -62.68 3.82 55.55
N ASP A 342 -62.41 2.56 55.89
CA ASP A 342 -61.61 1.65 55.05
C ASP A 342 -62.31 1.36 53.71
N ALA A 343 -63.63 1.15 53.72
CA ALA A 343 -64.39 0.95 52.49
C ALA A 343 -64.48 2.20 51.61
N GLN A 344 -64.62 3.40 52.20
CA GLN A 344 -64.54 4.67 51.48
C GLN A 344 -63.16 4.89 50.86
N GLY A 345 -62.08 4.56 51.59
CA GLY A 345 -60.72 4.59 51.08
C GLY A 345 -60.50 3.60 49.92
N LYS A 346 -60.95 2.36 50.08
CA LYS A 346 -60.87 1.31 49.04
C LYS A 346 -61.66 1.67 47.78
N ALA A 347 -62.83 2.27 47.90
CA ALA A 347 -63.61 2.77 46.78
C ALA A 347 -62.85 3.85 45.98
N ASN A 348 -62.29 4.84 46.66
CA ASN A 348 -61.49 5.89 46.01
C ASN A 348 -60.20 5.34 45.37
N VAL A 349 -59.52 4.38 46.02
CA VAL A 349 -58.35 3.71 45.44
C VAL A 349 -58.73 2.90 44.20
N ALA A 350 -59.85 2.17 44.24
CA ALA A 350 -60.36 1.41 43.09
C ALA A 350 -60.75 2.33 41.92
N ASP A 351 -61.32 3.51 42.20
CA ASP A 351 -61.60 4.54 41.19
C ASP A 351 -60.33 4.98 40.45
N LYS A 352 -59.27 5.28 41.20
CA LYS A 352 -57.97 5.68 40.62
C LYS A 352 -57.27 4.52 39.90
N ALA A 353 -57.41 3.29 40.40
CA ALA A 353 -56.87 2.10 39.75
C ALA A 353 -57.56 1.83 38.40
N GLY A 354 -58.88 2.03 38.32
CA GLY A 354 -59.63 1.98 37.06
C GLY A 354 -59.13 3.00 36.04
N ASN A 355 -58.96 4.27 36.44
CA ASN A 355 -58.40 5.31 35.57
C ASN A 355 -56.98 4.95 35.07
N LEU A 356 -56.11 4.41 35.93
CA LEU A 356 -54.80 3.94 35.52
C LEU A 356 -54.89 2.83 34.45
N ALA A 357 -55.77 1.86 34.63
CA ALA A 357 -55.97 0.77 33.68
C ALA A 357 -56.48 1.28 32.32
N ASP A 358 -57.39 2.25 32.30
CA ASP A 358 -57.85 2.91 31.07
C ASP A 358 -56.71 3.63 30.33
N LYS A 359 -55.82 4.31 31.07
CA LYS A 359 -54.62 4.94 30.48
C LYS A 359 -53.63 3.91 29.95
N GLN A 360 -53.47 2.75 30.61
CA GLN A 360 -52.64 1.65 30.12
C GLN A 360 -53.18 1.06 28.81
N VAL A 361 -54.51 1.02 28.62
CA VAL A 361 -55.12 0.64 27.33
C VAL A 361 -54.77 1.63 26.23
N LEU A 362 -54.84 2.94 26.50
CA LEU A 362 -54.46 3.96 25.51
C LEU A 362 -52.98 3.85 25.13
N LEU A 363 -52.10 3.58 26.11
CA LEU A 363 -50.68 3.31 25.84
C LEU A 363 -50.49 2.09 24.95
N ALA A 364 -51.12 0.96 25.28
CA ALA A 364 -51.00 -0.25 24.49
C ALA A 364 -51.52 -0.08 23.05
N LYS A 365 -52.59 0.73 22.84
CA LYS A 365 -53.06 1.12 21.50
C LYS A 365 -52.01 1.92 20.73
N ALA A 366 -51.40 2.93 21.36
CA ALA A 366 -50.37 3.74 20.73
C ALA A 366 -49.12 2.91 20.38
N GLU A 367 -48.70 2.01 21.28
CA GLU A 367 -47.56 1.10 21.03
C GLU A 367 -47.84 0.11 19.89
N LEU A 368 -49.07 -0.38 19.77
CA LEU A 368 -49.50 -1.20 18.63
C LEU A 368 -49.46 -0.42 17.31
N SER A 369 -50.00 0.80 17.28
CA SER A 369 -49.96 1.65 16.09
C SER A 369 -48.52 1.95 15.66
N PHE A 370 -47.62 2.21 16.62
CA PHE A 370 -46.19 2.38 16.36
C PHE A 370 -45.55 1.14 15.74
N ALA A 371 -45.77 -0.03 16.35
CA ALA A 371 -45.22 -1.29 15.85
C ALA A 371 -45.72 -1.61 14.43
N GLN A 372 -46.99 -1.33 14.14
CA GLN A 372 -47.57 -1.51 12.80
C GLN A 372 -46.97 -0.56 11.76
N ALA A 373 -46.69 0.69 12.13
CA ALA A 373 -46.01 1.66 11.27
C ALA A 373 -44.55 1.27 10.99
N ASP A 374 -43.84 0.74 11.99
CA ASP A 374 -42.44 0.32 11.85
C ASP A 374 -42.30 -0.92 10.96
N ALA A 375 -43.23 -1.88 11.10
CA ALA A 375 -43.30 -3.06 10.23
C ALA A 375 -43.54 -2.70 8.76
N LYS A 376 -44.24 -1.59 8.47
CA LYS A 376 -44.51 -1.12 7.11
C LYS A 376 -43.43 -0.18 6.56
N LYS A 377 -42.55 0.36 7.41
CA LYS A 377 -41.60 1.41 7.05
C LYS A 377 -40.77 1.09 5.81
N GLU A 378 -40.18 -0.11 5.74
CA GLU A 378 -39.34 -0.51 4.60
C GLU A 378 -40.14 -0.55 3.29
N SER A 379 -41.36 -1.08 3.32
CA SER A 379 -42.23 -1.12 2.14
C SER A 379 -42.68 0.28 1.70
N VAL A 380 -42.98 1.17 2.64
CA VAL A 380 -43.40 2.56 2.35
C VAL A 380 -42.22 3.36 1.78
N ASP A 381 -41.03 3.23 2.37
CA ASP A 381 -39.81 3.88 1.86
C ASP A 381 -39.45 3.36 0.45
N GLN A 382 -39.62 2.06 0.18
CA GLN A 382 -39.41 1.49 -1.15
C GLN A 382 -40.39 2.05 -2.19
N ILE A 383 -41.68 2.13 -1.86
CA ILE A 383 -42.73 2.69 -2.74
C ILE A 383 -42.45 4.17 -3.03
N TYR A 384 -42.08 4.95 -2.00
CA TYR A 384 -41.70 6.35 -2.16
C TYR A 384 -40.49 6.52 -3.09
N ASN A 385 -39.41 5.79 -2.83
CA ASN A 385 -38.18 5.90 -3.63
C ASN A 385 -38.43 5.48 -5.09
N LYS A 386 -39.24 4.44 -5.31
CA LYS A 386 -39.66 3.99 -6.64
C LYS A 386 -40.46 5.07 -7.37
N ALA A 387 -41.49 5.62 -6.72
CA ALA A 387 -42.34 6.66 -7.30
C ALA A 387 -41.55 7.96 -7.57
N ALA A 388 -40.60 8.32 -6.71
CA ALA A 388 -39.72 9.46 -6.91
C ALA A 388 -38.80 9.28 -8.13
N ALA A 389 -38.22 8.08 -8.29
CA ALA A 389 -37.39 7.75 -9.44
C ALA A 389 -38.20 7.75 -10.75
N ASP A 390 -39.38 7.14 -10.74
CA ASP A 390 -40.28 7.10 -11.89
C ASP A 390 -40.75 8.51 -12.29
N ASN A 391 -41.09 9.36 -11.31
CA ASN A 391 -41.45 10.75 -11.55
C ASN A 391 -40.30 11.56 -12.16
N ASN A 392 -39.10 11.46 -11.58
CA ASN A 392 -37.91 12.13 -12.11
C ASN A 392 -37.59 11.69 -13.55
N ALA A 393 -37.73 10.39 -13.85
CA ALA A 393 -37.52 9.86 -15.20
C ALA A 393 -38.57 10.38 -16.18
N ALA A 394 -39.85 10.41 -15.77
CA ALA A 394 -40.94 10.87 -16.61
C ALA A 394 -40.89 12.39 -16.87
N VAL A 395 -40.56 13.20 -15.86
CA VAL A 395 -40.30 14.65 -16.02
C VAL A 395 -39.11 14.88 -16.95
N SER A 396 -38.01 14.13 -16.77
CA SER A 396 -36.84 14.24 -17.64
C SER A 396 -37.16 13.91 -19.10
N ALA A 397 -37.97 12.87 -19.34
CA ALA A 397 -38.42 12.49 -20.68
C ALA A 397 -39.34 13.54 -21.31
N LYS A 398 -40.22 14.17 -20.50
CA LYS A 398 -41.07 15.28 -20.92
C LYS A 398 -40.25 16.50 -21.34
N GLU A 399 -39.26 16.91 -20.53
CA GLU A 399 -38.35 18.02 -20.86
C GLU A 399 -37.57 17.76 -22.16
N VAL A 400 -37.05 16.53 -22.33
CA VAL A 400 -36.40 16.11 -23.57
C VAL A 400 -37.35 16.17 -24.77
N ALA A 401 -38.60 15.74 -24.60
CA ALA A 401 -39.59 15.75 -25.67
C ALA A 401 -40.00 17.17 -26.08
N GLU A 402 -40.22 18.07 -25.12
CA GLU A 402 -40.54 19.48 -25.36
C GLU A 402 -39.38 20.17 -26.11
N GLU A 403 -38.14 19.95 -25.69
CA GLU A 403 -36.98 20.59 -26.31
C GLU A 403 -36.63 20.02 -27.68
N LEU A 404 -36.75 18.71 -27.87
CA LEU A 404 -36.63 18.09 -29.20
C LEU A 404 -37.68 18.62 -30.16
N LYS A 405 -38.94 18.75 -29.72
CA LYS A 405 -40.01 19.33 -30.52
C LYS A 405 -39.71 20.79 -30.87
N ASN A 406 -39.21 21.59 -29.93
CA ASN A 406 -38.82 22.97 -30.19
C ASN A 406 -37.74 23.05 -31.27
N LEU A 407 -36.67 22.24 -31.15
CA LEU A 407 -35.59 22.19 -32.13
C LEU A 407 -36.03 21.69 -33.51
N ILE A 408 -36.93 20.70 -33.57
CA ILE A 408 -37.49 20.20 -34.84
C ILE A 408 -38.38 21.27 -35.49
N ASN A 409 -39.11 22.06 -34.69
CA ASN A 409 -39.97 23.14 -35.18
C ASN A 409 -39.21 24.43 -35.50
N ASP A 410 -37.97 24.59 -35.05
CA ASP A 410 -37.14 25.77 -35.31
C ASP A 410 -36.83 25.92 -36.81
N THR A 411 -37.33 26.99 -37.43
CA THR A 411 -37.17 27.26 -38.86
C THR A 411 -35.72 27.52 -39.27
N ALA A 412 -34.82 27.83 -38.32
CA ALA A 412 -33.40 28.01 -38.57
C ALA A 412 -32.60 26.69 -38.64
N LYS A 413 -33.19 25.55 -38.24
CA LYS A 413 -32.59 24.20 -38.31
C LYS A 413 -33.30 23.37 -39.36
N ASN A 414 -32.64 23.04 -40.47
CA ASN A 414 -33.29 22.35 -41.58
C ASN A 414 -32.89 20.87 -41.68
N THR A 415 -31.62 20.53 -41.42
CA THR A 415 -31.12 19.15 -41.52
C THR A 415 -31.14 18.40 -40.19
N ILE A 416 -31.14 17.06 -40.22
CA ILE A 416 -31.07 16.22 -39.00
C ILE A 416 -29.81 16.54 -38.18
N GLN A 417 -28.68 16.77 -38.84
CA GLN A 417 -27.42 17.14 -38.19
C GLN A 417 -27.49 18.50 -37.47
N GLU A 418 -28.14 19.51 -38.06
CA GLU A 418 -28.33 20.83 -37.44
C GLU A 418 -29.23 20.78 -36.19
N ILE A 419 -30.24 19.92 -36.21
CA ILE A 419 -31.11 19.64 -35.06
C ILE A 419 -30.28 18.94 -33.97
N ALA A 420 -29.50 17.91 -34.32
CA ALA A 420 -28.64 17.17 -33.39
C ALA A 420 -27.58 18.06 -32.73
N ASN A 421 -26.94 18.95 -33.49
CA ASN A 421 -26.00 19.94 -32.96
C ASN A 421 -26.70 20.99 -32.09
N GLY A 422 -27.96 21.29 -32.39
CA GLY A 422 -28.79 22.19 -31.58
C GLY A 422 -29.00 21.72 -30.16
N ILE A 423 -29.08 20.40 -29.94
CA ILE A 423 -29.27 19.80 -28.62
C ILE A 423 -28.16 20.22 -27.65
N ASP A 424 -26.92 20.39 -28.11
CA ASP A 424 -25.80 20.79 -27.25
C ASP A 424 -25.94 22.20 -26.69
N GLY A 425 -26.63 23.09 -27.42
CA GLY A 425 -26.92 24.47 -27.00
C GLY A 425 -28.12 24.63 -26.06
N THR A 426 -28.86 23.54 -25.79
CA THR A 426 -30.04 23.58 -24.91
C THR A 426 -29.67 23.64 -23.43
N SER A 427 -30.63 24.02 -22.59
CA SER A 427 -30.54 24.00 -21.13
C SER A 427 -30.64 22.58 -20.52
N LEU A 428 -30.84 21.55 -21.34
CA LEU A 428 -30.92 20.15 -20.90
C LEU A 428 -29.63 19.71 -20.17
N LYS A 429 -29.77 18.83 -19.18
CA LYS A 429 -28.62 18.22 -18.48
C LYS A 429 -27.89 17.25 -19.41
N PRO A 430 -26.61 16.90 -19.13
CA PRO A 430 -25.82 16.03 -20.00
C PRO A 430 -26.50 14.70 -20.36
N ALA A 431 -27.09 14.00 -19.38
CA ALA A 431 -27.82 12.75 -19.64
C ALA A 431 -29.07 12.94 -20.51
N GLN A 432 -29.76 14.07 -20.35
CA GLN A 432 -30.94 14.42 -21.15
C GLN A 432 -30.56 14.75 -22.61
N LYS A 433 -29.41 15.40 -22.81
CA LYS A 433 -28.86 15.67 -24.15
C LYS A 433 -28.55 14.37 -24.91
N GLU A 434 -27.96 13.39 -24.23
CA GLU A 434 -27.72 12.06 -24.80
C GLU A 434 -29.03 11.34 -25.14
N MET A 435 -30.03 11.39 -24.25
CA MET A 435 -31.36 10.84 -24.52
C MET A 435 -32.02 11.51 -25.74
N ALA A 436 -31.94 12.84 -25.83
CA ALA A 436 -32.49 13.60 -26.94
C ALA A 436 -31.84 13.21 -28.27
N LYS A 437 -30.51 13.15 -28.31
CA LYS A 437 -29.74 12.73 -29.50
C LYS A 437 -30.06 11.30 -29.90
N ALA A 438 -30.16 10.39 -28.94
CA ALA A 438 -30.51 8.99 -29.19
C ALA A 438 -31.92 8.86 -29.77
N GLN A 439 -32.90 9.59 -29.22
CA GLN A 439 -34.29 9.55 -29.68
C GLN A 439 -34.42 10.14 -31.09
N LEU A 440 -33.77 11.28 -31.37
CA LEU A 440 -33.72 11.88 -32.71
C LEU A 440 -33.11 10.94 -33.73
N LYS A 441 -31.97 10.30 -33.40
CA LYS A 441 -31.30 9.34 -34.28
C LYS A 441 -32.15 8.10 -34.53
N GLN A 442 -32.87 7.63 -33.51
CA GLN A 442 -33.82 6.52 -33.66
C GLN A 442 -34.93 6.89 -34.66
N TRP A 443 -35.56 8.06 -34.51
CA TRP A 443 -36.60 8.49 -35.44
C TRP A 443 -36.08 8.69 -36.86
N ALA A 444 -34.90 9.30 -37.02
CA ALA A 444 -34.26 9.46 -38.32
C ALA A 444 -34.07 8.08 -39.00
N LYS A 445 -33.57 7.09 -38.26
CA LYS A 445 -33.42 5.71 -38.76
C LYS A 445 -34.75 5.07 -39.15
N GLU A 446 -35.78 5.19 -38.30
CA GLU A 446 -37.13 4.64 -38.57
C GLU A 446 -37.78 5.26 -39.81
N LEU A 447 -37.44 6.51 -40.10
CA LEU A 447 -37.95 7.27 -41.25
C LEU A 447 -37.04 7.18 -42.49
N GLY A 448 -35.90 6.48 -42.41
CA GLY A 448 -34.94 6.38 -43.50
C GLY A 448 -34.19 7.67 -43.83
N LEU A 449 -34.04 8.58 -42.86
CA LEU A 449 -33.36 9.88 -43.00
C LEU A 449 -31.89 9.76 -42.56
N GLY A 450 -30.98 10.25 -43.40
CA GLY A 450 -29.56 10.47 -43.09
C GLY A 450 -29.30 11.84 -42.46
N ASP A 451 -28.07 12.06 -41.99
CA ASP A 451 -27.70 13.27 -41.24
C ASP A 451 -27.86 14.56 -42.06
N ALA A 452 -27.64 14.50 -43.38
CA ALA A 452 -27.78 15.63 -44.30
C ALA A 452 -29.20 15.83 -44.85
N ASP A 453 -30.14 14.92 -44.56
CA ASP A 453 -31.51 15.04 -45.04
C ASP A 453 -32.27 16.13 -44.28
N ASN A 454 -33.17 16.80 -44.99
CA ASN A 454 -34.04 17.82 -44.40
C ASN A 454 -35.10 17.17 -43.50
N LYS A 455 -35.47 17.88 -42.43
CA LYS A 455 -36.62 17.52 -41.59
C LYS A 455 -37.91 17.47 -42.43
N ASN A 456 -38.79 16.53 -42.10
CA ASN A 456 -40.08 16.34 -42.77
C ASN A 456 -41.24 16.30 -41.77
N ASP A 457 -42.47 16.36 -42.29
CA ASP A 457 -43.68 16.33 -41.46
C ASP A 457 -43.81 15.02 -40.65
N ALA A 458 -43.24 13.92 -41.13
CA ALA A 458 -43.24 12.64 -40.41
C ALA A 458 -42.39 12.71 -39.12
N LEU A 459 -41.24 13.39 -39.14
CA LEU A 459 -40.41 13.63 -37.96
C LEU A 459 -41.10 14.58 -36.96
N LYS A 460 -41.79 15.60 -37.47
CA LYS A 460 -42.61 16.51 -36.65
C LYS A 460 -43.75 15.77 -35.94
N ASN A 461 -44.47 14.92 -36.66
CA ASN A 461 -45.53 14.08 -36.10
C ASN A 461 -45.01 13.11 -35.03
N LYS A 462 -43.81 12.54 -35.22
CA LYS A 462 -43.13 11.72 -34.20
C LYS A 462 -42.82 12.52 -32.92
N ALA A 463 -42.31 13.75 -33.07
CA ALA A 463 -42.03 14.64 -31.94
C ALA A 463 -43.29 15.05 -31.18
N ASP A 464 -44.36 15.42 -31.89
CA ASP A 464 -45.66 15.79 -31.30
C ASP A 464 -46.30 14.62 -30.53
N ALA A 465 -46.23 13.41 -31.09
CA ALA A 465 -46.72 12.21 -30.42
C ALA A 465 -45.90 11.89 -29.15
N TYR A 466 -44.58 12.06 -29.21
CA TYR A 466 -43.67 11.80 -28.10
C TYR A 466 -43.85 12.80 -26.95
N GLU A 467 -44.01 14.09 -27.25
CA GLU A 467 -44.34 15.12 -26.25
C GLU A 467 -45.67 14.81 -25.55
N LYS A 468 -46.71 14.44 -26.32
CA LYS A 468 -48.01 14.10 -25.75
C LYS A 468 -47.95 12.88 -24.83
N ASP A 469 -47.26 11.82 -25.24
CA ASP A 469 -47.09 10.59 -24.46
C ASP A 469 -46.29 10.84 -23.17
N THR A 470 -45.15 11.52 -23.28
CA THR A 470 -44.29 11.85 -22.13
C THR A 470 -44.96 12.80 -21.14
N LYS A 471 -45.75 13.77 -21.62
CA LYS A 471 -46.53 14.67 -20.76
C LYS A 471 -47.61 13.93 -19.96
N ASN A 472 -48.32 12.98 -20.58
CA ASN A 472 -49.30 12.14 -19.89
C ASN A 472 -48.62 11.23 -18.86
N LYS A 473 -47.49 10.61 -19.22
CA LYS A 473 -46.69 9.77 -18.30
C LYS A 473 -46.15 10.56 -17.13
N ALA A 474 -45.68 11.79 -17.34
CA ALA A 474 -45.22 12.69 -16.28
C ALA A 474 -46.35 13.02 -15.30
N GLY A 475 -47.53 13.39 -15.78
CA GLY A 475 -48.67 13.69 -14.90
C GLY A 475 -49.13 12.48 -14.07
N ALA A 476 -49.10 11.27 -14.65
CA ALA A 476 -49.42 10.04 -13.92
C ALA A 476 -48.35 9.70 -12.85
N ALA A 477 -47.06 9.87 -13.19
CA ALA A 477 -45.96 9.61 -12.27
C ALA A 477 -45.90 10.64 -11.12
N GLU A 478 -46.23 11.91 -11.40
CA GLU A 478 -46.34 12.97 -10.39
C GLU A 478 -47.45 12.65 -9.39
N LYS A 479 -48.63 12.23 -9.86
CA LYS A 479 -49.70 11.79 -8.97
C LYS A 479 -49.26 10.61 -8.09
N ALA A 480 -48.62 9.60 -8.66
CA ALA A 480 -48.15 8.43 -7.92
C ALA A 480 -47.08 8.79 -6.87
N PHE A 481 -46.20 9.75 -7.18
CA PHE A 481 -45.23 10.29 -6.23
C PHE A 481 -45.89 11.02 -5.08
N ASN A 482 -46.85 11.90 -5.34
CA ASN A 482 -47.57 12.64 -4.31
C ASN A 482 -48.35 11.70 -3.37
N ASP A 483 -49.04 10.70 -3.92
CA ASP A 483 -49.75 9.68 -3.13
C ASP A 483 -48.77 8.90 -2.22
N ALA A 484 -47.57 8.56 -2.71
CA ALA A 484 -46.54 7.86 -1.94
C ALA A 484 -45.88 8.75 -0.87
N ASP A 485 -45.68 10.03 -1.16
CA ASP A 485 -45.15 11.03 -0.22
C ASP A 485 -46.12 11.27 0.95
N GLU A 486 -47.41 11.37 0.69
CA GLU A 486 -48.44 11.47 1.74
C GLU A 486 -48.46 10.22 2.63
N ALA A 487 -48.42 9.02 2.04
CA ALA A 487 -48.36 7.77 2.78
C ALA A 487 -47.10 7.69 3.68
N LYS A 488 -45.96 8.14 3.16
CA LYS A 488 -44.70 8.21 3.92
C LYS A 488 -44.78 9.19 5.09
N LYS A 489 -45.28 10.41 4.86
CA LYS A 489 -45.49 11.42 5.91
C LYS A 489 -46.41 10.91 7.01
N ALA A 490 -47.48 10.20 6.66
CA ALA A 490 -48.40 9.62 7.63
C ALA A 490 -47.72 8.54 8.50
N ASN A 491 -46.93 7.66 7.88
CA ASN A 491 -46.20 6.60 8.59
C ASN A 491 -45.10 7.18 9.52
N ASP A 492 -44.33 8.16 9.02
CA ASP A 492 -43.27 8.82 9.79
C ASP A 492 -43.81 9.61 10.98
N LYS A 493 -45.01 10.21 10.86
CA LYS A 493 -45.69 10.88 11.97
C LYS A 493 -45.95 9.92 13.14
N VAL A 494 -46.41 8.70 12.86
CA VAL A 494 -46.63 7.68 13.89
C VAL A 494 -45.30 7.22 14.49
N LEU A 495 -44.29 7.03 13.64
CA LEU A 495 -42.93 6.64 14.06
C LEU A 495 -42.16 7.71 14.84
N SER A 496 -42.65 8.95 14.90
CA SER A 496 -42.15 9.94 15.85
C SER A 496 -42.32 9.50 17.31
N GLY A 497 -43.26 8.58 17.57
CA GLY A 497 -43.56 8.09 18.92
C GLY A 497 -44.23 9.10 19.83
N ALA A 498 -44.68 10.25 19.29
CA ALA A 498 -45.30 11.32 20.07
C ALA A 498 -46.52 10.85 20.87
N ASP A 499 -47.40 10.06 20.24
CA ASP A 499 -48.59 9.52 20.88
C ASP A 499 -48.25 8.50 21.99
N VAL A 500 -47.22 7.67 21.78
CA VAL A 500 -46.71 6.74 22.80
C VAL A 500 -46.14 7.50 23.99
N ALA A 501 -45.36 8.55 23.75
CA ALA A 501 -44.78 9.38 24.80
C ALA A 501 -45.87 10.12 25.60
N ALA A 502 -46.89 10.65 24.93
CA ALA A 502 -48.05 11.26 25.57
C ALA A 502 -48.81 10.25 26.44
N ALA A 503 -49.08 9.04 25.94
CA ALA A 503 -49.77 8.01 26.69
C ALA A 503 -48.97 7.50 27.90
N LYS A 504 -47.62 7.37 27.80
CA LYS A 504 -46.75 7.05 28.95
C LYS A 504 -46.83 8.13 30.03
N SER A 505 -46.85 9.40 29.64
CA SER A 505 -47.02 10.54 30.55
C SER A 505 -48.36 10.48 31.29
N ASP A 506 -49.44 10.14 30.59
CA ASP A 506 -50.78 9.97 31.18
C ASP A 506 -50.83 8.82 32.19
N VAL A 507 -50.20 7.68 31.86
CA VAL A 507 -50.08 6.53 32.77
C VAL A 507 -49.30 6.90 34.04
N ALA A 508 -48.17 7.61 33.91
CA ALA A 508 -47.39 8.05 35.06
C ALA A 508 -48.19 8.99 35.98
N LYS A 509 -48.96 9.92 35.40
CA LYS A 509 -49.84 10.82 36.15
C LYS A 509 -50.95 10.06 36.88
N ALA A 510 -51.63 9.12 36.21
CA ALA A 510 -52.67 8.29 36.81
C ALA A 510 -52.11 7.38 37.93
N LEU A 511 -50.89 6.87 37.78
CA LEU A 511 -50.21 6.10 38.82
C LEU A 511 -49.91 6.96 40.04
N LEU A 512 -49.47 8.21 39.85
CA LEU A 512 -49.24 9.15 40.94
C LEU A 512 -50.53 9.46 41.71
N GLU A 513 -51.63 9.69 41.00
CA GLU A 513 -52.96 9.88 41.63
C GLU A 513 -53.41 8.64 42.43
N LEU A 514 -53.17 7.43 41.90
CA LEU A 514 -53.46 6.19 42.61
C LEU A 514 -52.63 6.06 43.89
N LYS A 515 -51.31 6.32 43.82
CA LYS A 515 -50.43 6.27 45.00
C LYS A 515 -50.81 7.32 46.04
N GLN A 516 -51.19 8.52 45.60
CA GLN A 516 -51.68 9.56 46.50
C GLN A 516 -52.98 9.15 47.19
N ALA A 517 -53.92 8.53 46.46
CA ALA A 517 -55.16 8.00 47.04
C ALA A 517 -54.89 6.87 48.06
N GLN A 518 -53.90 6.01 47.82
CA GLN A 518 -53.47 4.97 48.76
C GLN A 518 -52.91 5.57 50.06
N VAL A 519 -52.09 6.63 49.96
CA VAL A 519 -51.60 7.38 51.12
C VAL A 519 -52.76 8.00 51.89
N THR A 520 -53.67 8.70 51.22
CA THR A 520 -54.84 9.32 51.88
C THR A 520 -55.73 8.28 52.56
N ALA A 521 -55.95 7.11 51.94
CA ALA A 521 -56.71 6.02 52.56
C ALA A 521 -56.01 5.48 53.82
N ALA A 522 -54.69 5.24 53.76
CA ALA A 522 -53.90 4.79 54.91
C ALA A 522 -53.87 5.84 56.04
N GLN A 523 -53.76 7.13 55.71
CA GLN A 523 -53.83 8.24 56.67
C GLN A 523 -55.18 8.29 57.37
N ASN A 524 -56.29 8.14 56.64
CA ASN A 524 -57.62 8.17 57.22
C ASN A 524 -57.89 6.94 58.11
N ASN A 525 -57.42 5.75 57.70
CA ASN A 525 -57.51 4.55 58.54
C ASN A 525 -56.71 4.72 59.85
N LEU A 526 -55.50 5.29 59.79
CA LEU A 526 -54.68 5.56 60.97
C LEU A 526 -55.33 6.56 61.94
N LYS A 527 -56.12 7.54 61.45
CA LYS A 527 -56.83 8.48 62.33
C LYS A 527 -57.88 7.81 63.22
N GLU A 528 -58.50 6.72 62.76
CA GLU A 528 -59.49 5.97 63.55
C GLU A 528 -58.84 5.07 64.61
N ASP A 529 -57.53 4.80 64.51
CA ASP A 529 -56.76 3.95 65.45
C ASP A 529 -55.26 4.35 65.45
N ALA A 530 -54.95 5.51 66.02
CA ALA A 530 -53.65 6.18 65.89
C ALA A 530 -52.46 5.41 66.50
N ASN A 531 -52.73 4.47 67.40
CA ASN A 531 -51.71 3.66 68.08
C ASN A 531 -51.46 2.31 67.41
N ASN A 532 -52.17 1.99 66.33
CA ASN A 532 -52.04 0.72 65.63
C ASN A 532 -50.72 0.63 64.84
N PRO A 533 -49.80 -0.29 65.17
CA PRO A 533 -48.52 -0.42 64.49
C PRO A 533 -48.66 -0.85 63.02
N ASP A 534 -49.66 -1.66 62.69
CA ASP A 534 -49.88 -2.14 61.31
C ASP A 534 -50.35 -1.01 60.40
N LEU A 535 -51.19 -0.10 60.90
CA LEU A 535 -51.63 1.09 60.15
C LEU A 535 -50.49 2.10 59.94
N LYS A 536 -49.59 2.26 60.92
CA LYS A 536 -48.37 3.07 60.76
C LYS A 536 -47.44 2.50 59.69
N ALA A 537 -47.24 1.18 59.71
CA ALA A 537 -46.44 0.49 58.69
C ALA A 537 -47.07 0.59 57.29
N ALA A 538 -48.41 0.47 57.19
CA ALA A 538 -49.14 0.63 55.94
C ALA A 538 -49.02 2.05 55.36
N LEU A 539 -49.10 3.09 56.21
CA LEU A 539 -48.89 4.47 55.80
C LEU A 539 -47.45 4.70 55.32
N ALA A 540 -46.45 4.27 56.08
CA ALA A 540 -45.05 4.41 55.70
C ALA A 540 -44.73 3.71 54.37
N LYS A 541 -45.31 2.52 54.14
CA LYS A 541 -45.20 1.81 52.86
C LYS A 541 -45.85 2.59 51.72
N ALA A 542 -47.06 3.10 51.91
CA ALA A 542 -47.76 3.89 50.90
C ALA A 542 -47.00 5.18 50.55
N GLU A 543 -46.43 5.85 51.56
CA GLU A 543 -45.61 7.05 51.37
C GLU A 543 -44.31 6.75 50.62
N ALA A 544 -43.64 5.63 50.93
CA ALA A 544 -42.46 5.18 50.19
C ALA A 544 -42.78 4.86 48.73
N GLU A 545 -43.91 4.18 48.47
CA GLU A 545 -44.38 3.89 47.11
C GLU A 545 -44.75 5.15 46.32
N LEU A 546 -45.35 6.16 46.98
CA LEU A 546 -45.63 7.46 46.38
C LEU A 546 -44.34 8.21 46.03
N GLN A 547 -43.36 8.22 46.94
CA GLN A 547 -42.06 8.88 46.70
C GLN A 547 -41.30 8.22 45.55
N LYS A 548 -41.34 6.88 45.46
CA LYS A 548 -40.80 6.15 44.33
C LYS A 548 -41.49 6.54 43.02
N ALA A 549 -42.83 6.60 43.01
CA ALA A 549 -43.59 7.02 41.83
C ALA A 549 -43.30 8.47 41.41
N LYS A 550 -43.09 9.39 42.36
CA LYS A 550 -42.65 10.77 42.09
C LYS A 550 -41.28 10.80 41.42
N ALA A 551 -40.31 10.05 41.93
CA ALA A 551 -38.96 9.98 41.36
C ALA A 551 -38.98 9.42 39.93
N ASP A 552 -39.75 8.35 39.69
CA ASP A 552 -39.90 7.76 38.36
C ASP A 552 -40.56 8.76 37.37
N ALA A 553 -41.59 9.48 37.82
CA ALA A 553 -42.27 10.49 37.02
C ALA A 553 -41.36 11.69 36.69
N LEU A 554 -40.53 12.14 37.63
CA LEU A 554 -39.55 13.21 37.42
C LEU A 554 -38.46 12.80 36.41
N ALA A 555 -37.97 11.56 36.50
CA ALA A 555 -36.99 11.04 35.56
C ALA A 555 -37.53 10.97 34.12
N ASP A 556 -38.80 10.59 33.95
CA ASP A 556 -39.47 10.58 32.65
C ASP A 556 -39.81 11.98 32.15
N LEU A 557 -40.19 12.90 33.04
CA LEU A 557 -40.38 14.31 32.71
C LEU A 557 -39.09 14.96 32.23
N ALA A 558 -37.95 14.71 32.89
CA ALA A 558 -36.64 15.19 32.46
C ALA A 558 -36.34 14.77 31.02
N LYS A 559 -36.59 13.50 30.66
CA LYS A 559 -36.42 13.01 29.28
C LYS A 559 -37.34 13.72 28.29
N LYS A 560 -38.63 13.90 28.66
CA LYS A 560 -39.63 14.59 27.83
C LYS A 560 -39.23 16.04 27.56
N LEU A 561 -38.62 16.69 28.54
CA LEU A 561 -38.12 18.06 28.44
C LEU A 561 -36.72 18.18 27.80
N GLY A 562 -36.16 17.09 27.26
CA GLY A 562 -34.86 17.11 26.59
C GLY A 562 -33.65 17.23 27.53
N ALA A 563 -33.82 16.92 28.82
CA ALA A 563 -32.79 17.02 29.84
C ALA A 563 -32.31 15.65 30.35
N VAL A 564 -31.23 15.65 31.15
CA VAL A 564 -30.70 14.49 31.88
C VAL A 564 -30.85 14.75 33.37
N GLU A 565 -31.43 13.80 34.08
CA GLU A 565 -31.53 13.85 35.54
C GLU A 565 -30.15 13.66 36.20
N LEU A 566 -29.86 14.49 37.20
CA LEU A 566 -28.68 14.39 38.05
C LEU A 566 -29.11 13.95 39.45
N LYS A 567 -28.56 12.82 39.90
CA LYS A 567 -28.85 12.25 41.22
C LYS A 567 -27.78 12.62 42.22
N GLN A 568 -28.20 12.90 43.43
CA GLN A 568 -27.31 13.20 44.54
C GLN A 568 -26.41 12.00 44.83
N VAL A 569 -25.12 12.24 45.06
CA VAL A 569 -24.14 11.22 45.40
C VAL A 569 -24.04 11.10 46.92
N GLY A 570 -24.59 10.02 47.48
CA GLY A 570 -24.61 9.79 48.93
C GLY A 570 -25.28 10.94 49.68
N ASP A 571 -24.68 11.38 50.79
CA ASP A 571 -25.15 12.50 51.60
C ASP A 571 -24.43 13.83 51.29
N THR A 572 -23.88 13.98 50.08
CA THR A 572 -23.07 15.15 49.66
C THR A 572 -23.88 16.19 48.88
N THR A 573 -23.27 17.32 48.52
CA THR A 573 -23.85 18.33 47.62
C THR A 573 -23.51 18.08 46.14
N LEU A 574 -22.82 16.98 45.83
CA LEU A 574 -22.46 16.54 44.49
C LEU A 574 -23.60 15.75 43.84
N TYR A 575 -23.90 16.09 42.59
CA TYR A 575 -24.90 15.47 41.75
C TYR A 575 -24.24 14.89 40.50
N ARG A 576 -24.65 13.67 40.11
CA ARG A 576 -24.16 12.97 38.92
C ARG A 576 -25.28 12.36 38.10
N SER A 577 -25.14 12.38 36.78
CA SER A 577 -26.05 11.62 35.92
C SER A 577 -25.83 10.12 36.10
N ALA A 578 -26.87 9.32 35.84
CA ALA A 578 -26.81 7.86 35.97
C ALA A 578 -25.76 7.21 35.05
N ASP A 579 -25.48 7.83 33.90
CA ASP A 579 -24.43 7.40 32.96
C ASP A 579 -23.04 7.93 33.32
N GLY A 580 -22.90 8.69 34.41
CA GLY A 580 -21.64 9.27 34.87
C GLY A 580 -21.10 10.41 34.00
N LYS A 581 -21.82 10.83 32.95
CA LYS A 581 -21.34 11.88 32.03
C LYS A 581 -21.34 13.25 32.66
N TYR A 582 -22.37 13.59 33.43
CA TYR A 582 -22.51 14.93 34.00
C TYR A 582 -22.24 14.89 35.50
N SER A 583 -21.48 15.87 35.98
CA SER A 583 -21.20 16.06 37.41
C SER A 583 -21.26 17.54 37.77
N VAL A 584 -21.93 17.88 38.87
CA VAL A 584 -21.99 19.24 39.42
C VAL A 584 -22.14 19.21 40.93
N ASP A 585 -21.45 20.09 41.63
CA ASP A 585 -21.72 20.41 43.03
C ASP A 585 -22.45 21.76 43.09
N ILE A 586 -23.65 21.75 43.67
CA ILE A 586 -24.49 22.95 43.81
C ILE A 586 -24.43 23.55 45.22
N GLY A 587 -23.68 22.95 46.15
CA GLY A 587 -23.47 23.43 47.52
C GLY A 587 -24.67 23.29 48.47
N LYS A 588 -25.77 22.67 48.03
CA LYS A 588 -26.97 22.42 48.84
C LYS A 588 -27.72 21.17 48.35
N LYS A 589 -28.68 20.68 49.14
CA LYS A 589 -29.61 19.61 48.71
C LYS A 589 -30.82 20.21 47.97
N ILE A 590 -31.33 19.46 46.99
CA ILE A 590 -32.59 19.77 46.30
C ILE A 590 -33.79 19.44 47.21
N GLU A 591 -34.86 20.23 47.09
CA GLU A 591 -36.11 20.01 47.82
C GLU A 591 -36.75 18.65 47.50
N LYS A 592 -37.43 18.05 48.47
CA LYS A 592 -37.95 16.66 48.42
C LYS A 592 -38.87 16.35 47.22
N ASP A 593 -39.50 17.36 46.62
CA ASP A 593 -40.45 17.22 45.50
C ASP A 593 -39.89 17.73 44.16
N LYS A 594 -38.58 18.02 44.07
CA LYS A 594 -37.90 18.47 42.86
C LYS A 594 -36.72 17.58 42.51
N THR A 595 -36.25 17.65 41.27
CA THR A 595 -34.99 17.04 40.83
C THR A 595 -34.13 18.03 40.06
N LEU A 596 -32.81 17.84 40.11
CA LEU A 596 -31.84 18.62 39.35
C LEU A 596 -31.65 17.98 37.98
N VAL A 597 -31.69 18.78 36.92
CA VAL A 597 -31.51 18.31 35.56
C VAL A 597 -30.53 19.19 34.79
N VAL A 598 -29.91 18.63 33.77
CA VAL A 598 -29.10 19.36 32.79
C VAL A 598 -29.75 19.29 31.42
N ASP A 599 -29.95 20.44 30.78
CA ASP A 599 -30.41 20.50 29.38
C ASP A 599 -29.33 19.91 28.46
N LYS A 600 -29.69 18.92 27.63
CA LYS A 600 -28.76 18.27 26.70
C LYS A 600 -28.24 19.22 25.62
N THR A 601 -29.02 20.24 25.27
CA THR A 601 -28.70 21.18 24.19
C THR A 601 -27.81 22.30 24.70
N THR A 602 -28.22 22.95 25.78
CA THR A 602 -27.52 24.14 26.30
C THR A 602 -26.50 23.84 27.39
N ASN A 603 -26.51 22.63 27.98
CA ASN A 603 -25.70 22.27 29.14
C ASN A 603 -25.93 23.21 30.35
N LYS A 604 -27.12 23.81 30.44
CA LYS A 604 -27.57 24.61 31.58
C LYS A 604 -28.26 23.72 32.61
N LEU A 605 -28.18 24.12 33.87
CA LEU A 605 -28.79 23.41 35.00
C LEU A 605 -30.18 23.97 35.28
N HIS A 606 -31.12 23.10 35.61
CA HIS A 606 -32.51 23.44 35.91
C HIS A 606 -33.00 22.60 37.09
N GLU A 607 -33.99 23.12 37.82
CA GLU A 607 -34.77 22.35 38.79
C GLU A 607 -36.17 22.13 38.23
N ILE A 608 -36.67 20.91 38.26
CA ILE A 608 -38.03 20.59 37.81
C ILE A 608 -38.82 19.83 38.89
N GLY A 609 -40.11 20.11 38.96
CA GLY A 609 -41.10 19.41 39.79
C GLY A 609 -42.05 18.54 38.93
N THR A 610 -42.86 17.68 39.57
CA THR A 610 -43.77 16.76 38.85
C THR A 610 -44.86 17.46 38.02
N ASP A 611 -45.12 18.73 38.30
CA ASP A 611 -46.08 19.62 37.64
C ASP A 611 -45.45 20.53 36.58
N SER A 612 -44.12 20.46 36.39
CA SER A 612 -43.40 21.31 35.44
C SER A 612 -43.77 21.00 33.99
N THR A 613 -44.06 22.04 33.20
CA THR A 613 -44.40 21.92 31.76
C THR A 613 -43.24 22.30 30.84
N SER A 614 -42.19 22.93 31.37
CA SER A 614 -40.95 23.29 30.69
C SER A 614 -39.77 23.18 31.66
N LEU A 615 -38.52 23.31 31.18
CA LEU A 615 -37.33 23.36 32.03
C LEU A 615 -37.26 24.64 32.89
N GLY A 616 -38.09 25.65 32.59
CA GLY A 616 -38.05 26.96 33.24
C GLY A 616 -36.72 27.70 33.03
N GLU A 617 -36.49 28.72 33.86
CA GLU A 617 -35.22 29.47 33.85
C GLU A 617 -34.06 28.61 34.35
N ALA A 618 -32.88 28.80 33.76
CA ALA A 618 -31.66 28.16 34.22
C ALA A 618 -31.35 28.57 35.67
N LYS A 619 -30.95 27.60 36.48
CA LYS A 619 -30.52 27.76 37.87
C LYS A 619 -29.02 27.46 37.97
N PHE A 620 -28.41 27.84 39.10
CA PHE A 620 -27.01 27.50 39.40
C PHE A 620 -26.01 27.95 38.31
N THR A 621 -26.26 29.11 37.71
CA THR A 621 -25.47 29.62 36.58
C THR A 621 -24.01 29.94 36.95
N ASP A 622 -23.74 30.12 38.24
CA ASP A 622 -22.41 30.30 38.83
C ASP A 622 -21.63 28.98 38.99
N LYS A 623 -22.31 27.82 38.93
CA LYS A 623 -21.71 26.51 39.19
C LYS A 623 -21.02 25.92 37.96
N ALA A 624 -19.95 25.18 38.24
CA ALA A 624 -19.18 24.45 37.26
C ALA A 624 -19.83 23.09 36.97
N LEU A 625 -20.22 22.86 35.72
CA LEU A 625 -20.70 21.56 35.25
C LEU A 625 -19.56 20.86 34.52
N LEU A 626 -19.20 19.65 34.94
CA LEU A 626 -18.31 18.78 34.17
C LEU A 626 -19.12 17.82 33.32
N ARG A 627 -18.71 17.67 32.07
CA ARG A 627 -19.26 16.68 31.13
C ARG A 627 -18.16 15.80 30.56
N SER A 628 -18.22 14.50 30.81
CA SER A 628 -17.37 13.50 30.18
C SER A 628 -17.83 13.24 28.75
N ASP A 629 -16.96 13.53 27.80
CA ASP A 629 -17.12 13.36 26.37
C ASP A 629 -16.31 12.13 25.87
N ALA A 630 -16.56 11.71 24.63
CA ALA A 630 -15.80 10.61 24.03
C ALA A 630 -14.31 10.93 23.87
N GLY A 631 -13.44 9.91 23.96
CA GLY A 631 -11.98 10.03 23.80
C GLY A 631 -11.29 10.62 25.03
N ASN A 632 -11.71 10.22 26.23
CA ASN A 632 -11.17 10.67 27.53
C ASN A 632 -11.10 12.20 27.64
N LYS A 633 -12.16 12.87 27.18
CA LYS A 633 -12.31 14.33 27.26
C LYS A 633 -13.26 14.66 28.39
N ILE A 634 -12.93 15.66 29.19
CA ILE A 634 -13.84 16.21 30.20
C ILE A 634 -13.97 17.70 29.92
N THR A 635 -15.19 18.13 29.59
CA THR A 635 -15.46 19.53 29.30
C THR A 635 -16.06 20.21 30.52
N LEU A 636 -15.45 21.32 30.94
CA LEU A 636 -15.97 22.23 31.95
C LEU A 636 -16.87 23.27 31.30
N PHE A 637 -18.11 23.35 31.79
CA PHE A 637 -19.09 24.35 31.40
C PHE A 637 -19.42 25.26 32.59
N LYS A 638 -19.71 26.53 32.30
CA LYS A 638 -20.28 27.49 33.25
C LYS A 638 -21.40 28.25 32.55
N ASN A 639 -22.61 28.23 33.12
CA ASN A 639 -23.83 28.76 32.49
C ASN A 639 -24.07 28.27 31.04
N GLY A 640 -23.70 27.03 30.74
CA GLY A 640 -23.81 26.43 29.39
C GLY A 640 -22.67 26.80 28.43
N GLU A 641 -21.80 27.74 28.79
CA GLU A 641 -20.62 28.09 27.99
C GLU A 641 -19.43 27.21 28.35
N LYS A 642 -18.79 26.66 27.32
CA LYS A 642 -17.55 25.90 27.43
C LYS A 642 -16.45 26.81 27.99
N GLN A 643 -15.72 26.31 28.99
CA GLN A 643 -14.59 27.02 29.59
C GLN A 643 -13.26 26.33 29.23
N ILE A 644 -13.18 25.02 29.48
CA ILE A 644 -11.98 24.21 29.28
C ILE A 644 -12.37 22.82 28.81
N ILE A 645 -11.59 22.23 27.90
CA ILE A 645 -11.64 20.80 27.61
C ILE A 645 -10.37 20.17 28.18
N TYR A 646 -10.50 19.31 29.17
CA TYR A 646 -9.42 18.49 29.68
C TYR A 646 -9.31 17.20 28.89
N ILE A 647 -8.09 16.74 28.67
CA ILE A 647 -7.80 15.43 28.09
C ILE A 647 -7.11 14.64 29.18
N GLU A 648 -7.69 13.50 29.52
CA GLU A 648 -7.25 12.65 30.61
C GLU A 648 -6.75 11.29 30.12
N LYS A 649 -5.87 10.71 30.92
CA LYS A 649 -5.33 9.37 30.73
C LYS A 649 -5.17 8.75 32.11
N ASP A 650 -5.76 7.57 32.28
CA ASP A 650 -5.69 6.80 33.52
C ASP A 650 -6.15 7.60 34.76
N GLY A 651 -7.18 8.43 34.62
CA GLY A 651 -7.74 9.25 35.70
C GLY A 651 -6.95 10.54 35.99
N LYS A 652 -6.03 10.93 35.11
CA LYS A 652 -5.18 12.11 35.28
C LYS A 652 -5.17 13.01 34.05
N VAL A 653 -5.19 14.32 34.26
CA VAL A 653 -5.12 15.31 33.17
C VAL A 653 -3.71 15.35 32.59
N ILE A 654 -3.61 15.19 31.26
CA ILE A 654 -2.35 15.32 30.51
C ILE A 654 -2.29 16.61 29.71
N SER A 655 -3.44 17.15 29.30
CA SER A 655 -3.52 18.45 28.63
C SER A 655 -4.88 19.12 28.81
N ALA A 656 -4.93 20.43 28.59
CA ALA A 656 -6.15 21.21 28.59
C ALA A 656 -6.21 22.11 27.37
N VAL A 657 -7.41 22.35 26.85
CA VAL A 657 -7.70 23.22 25.71
C VAL A 657 -8.63 24.35 26.16
N ASN A 658 -8.35 25.57 25.71
CA ASN A 658 -9.16 26.75 26.04
C ASN A 658 -10.55 26.72 25.40
N LYS A 659 -11.44 27.62 25.84
CA LYS A 659 -12.82 27.71 25.34
C LYS A 659 -12.91 27.90 23.83
N GLU A 660 -12.00 28.67 23.22
CA GLU A 660 -11.98 28.95 21.79
C GLU A 660 -11.44 27.77 20.95
N GLY A 661 -10.75 26.80 21.55
CA GLY A 661 -10.11 25.71 20.82
C GLY A 661 -8.91 26.14 19.99
N THR A 662 -8.23 27.22 20.38
CA THR A 662 -7.07 27.82 19.68
C THR A 662 -5.76 27.68 20.46
N LYS A 663 -5.86 27.39 21.76
CA LYS A 663 -4.71 27.16 22.64
C LYS A 663 -4.87 25.84 23.39
N ALA A 664 -3.78 25.09 23.50
CA ALA A 664 -3.64 23.95 24.38
C ALA A 664 -2.52 24.17 25.38
N TYR A 665 -2.55 23.41 26.46
CA TYR A 665 -1.51 23.41 27.47
C TYR A 665 -1.21 21.94 27.85
N PHE A 666 0.01 21.49 27.54
CA PHE A 666 0.48 20.14 27.87
C PHE A 666 1.13 20.14 29.24
N LEU A 667 0.63 19.37 30.20
CA LEU A 667 1.20 19.34 31.55
C LEU A 667 2.54 18.60 31.53
N LYS A 668 3.56 19.15 32.23
CA LYS A 668 4.86 18.46 32.39
C LYS A 668 4.72 17.17 33.21
N ASN A 669 3.87 17.20 34.23
CA ASN A 669 3.59 16.08 35.12
C ASN A 669 2.11 15.72 35.02
N ALA A 670 1.80 14.47 34.71
CA ALA A 670 0.46 13.92 34.80
C ALA A 670 0.18 13.49 36.24
N ASP A 671 0.04 14.46 37.15
CA ASP A 671 -0.25 14.26 38.57
C ASP A 671 -1.60 14.86 39.00
N VAL A 672 -2.25 15.60 38.09
CA VAL A 672 -3.54 16.24 38.34
C VAL A 672 -4.67 15.23 38.17
N ALA A 673 -5.38 14.91 39.25
CA ALA A 673 -6.53 14.01 39.23
C ALA A 673 -7.70 14.58 38.39
N ALA A 674 -8.35 13.71 37.62
CA ALA A 674 -9.51 14.03 36.79
C ALA A 674 -10.84 13.96 37.58
N ASP A 675 -10.86 14.51 38.79
CA ASP A 675 -12.05 14.56 39.65
C ASP A 675 -12.77 15.90 39.62
N TYR A 676 -13.99 15.93 40.17
CA TYR A 676 -14.83 17.12 40.14
C TYR A 676 -14.22 18.30 40.92
N ASP A 677 -13.72 18.07 42.13
CA ASP A 677 -13.22 19.12 43.02
C ASP A 677 -11.99 19.84 42.46
N THR A 678 -11.21 19.12 41.66
CA THR A 678 -10.01 19.61 40.98
C THR A 678 -10.35 20.34 39.69
N LEU A 679 -11.13 19.72 38.80
CA LEU A 679 -11.40 20.25 37.45
C LEU A 679 -12.42 21.38 37.43
N SER A 680 -13.36 21.42 38.39
CA SER A 680 -14.37 22.48 38.51
C SER A 680 -13.76 23.87 38.76
N LYS A 681 -12.53 23.92 39.26
CA LYS A 681 -11.79 25.15 39.61
C LYS A 681 -10.76 25.56 38.55
N GLY A 682 -10.76 24.94 37.38
CA GLY A 682 -9.77 25.26 36.35
C GLY A 682 -10.10 26.50 35.54
N ALA A 683 -9.06 27.23 35.15
CA ALA A 683 -9.14 28.46 34.38
C ALA A 683 -7.88 28.67 33.52
N PHE A 684 -8.04 29.28 32.35
CA PHE A 684 -6.92 29.87 31.61
C PHE A 684 -6.81 31.36 32.00
N GLU A 685 -5.64 31.77 32.47
CA GLU A 685 -5.31 33.16 32.79
C GLU A 685 -4.17 33.62 31.89
N GLY A 686 -4.51 34.19 30.73
CA GLY A 686 -3.54 34.51 29.68
C GLY A 686 -2.89 33.25 29.10
N ASP A 687 -1.59 33.10 29.31
CA ASP A 687 -0.77 31.97 28.83
C ASP A 687 -0.61 30.86 29.90
N LYS A 688 -1.27 31.01 31.06
CA LYS A 688 -1.16 30.11 32.21
C LYS A 688 -2.43 29.29 32.39
N LEU A 689 -2.26 28.01 32.73
CA LEU A 689 -3.35 27.13 33.12
C LEU A 689 -3.36 26.97 34.64
N LYS A 690 -4.51 27.24 35.27
CA LYS A 690 -4.78 26.85 36.65
C LYS A 690 -5.70 25.63 36.68
N ILE A 691 -5.39 24.65 37.52
CA ILE A 691 -6.28 23.51 37.83
C ILE A 691 -6.28 23.31 39.35
N GLY A 692 -7.45 23.10 39.95
CA GLY A 692 -7.60 23.03 41.41
C GLY A 692 -7.36 24.37 42.12
N GLY A 693 -7.32 25.49 41.38
CA GLY A 693 -7.00 26.83 41.90
C GLY A 693 -5.52 27.20 41.89
N SER A 694 -4.62 26.31 41.45
CA SER A 694 -3.17 26.56 41.38
C SER A 694 -2.65 26.53 39.95
N GLU A 695 -1.67 27.37 39.64
CA GLU A 695 -0.95 27.36 38.35
C GLU A 695 -0.23 26.03 38.15
N LYS A 696 -0.27 25.50 36.92
CA LYS A 696 0.35 24.24 36.54
C LYS A 696 1.49 24.49 35.57
N GLU A 697 2.60 23.77 35.78
CA GLU A 697 3.71 23.78 34.84
C GLU A 697 3.40 22.94 33.60
N GLY A 698 3.71 23.49 32.43
CA GLY A 698 3.47 22.83 31.17
C GLY A 698 4.02 23.60 29.97
N TYR A 699 3.58 23.18 28.80
CA TYR A 699 3.98 23.73 27.52
C TYR A 699 2.74 24.29 26.83
N GLU A 700 2.73 25.59 26.60
CA GLU A 700 1.69 26.26 25.83
C GLU A 700 1.82 25.89 24.35
N ALA A 701 0.70 25.60 23.71
CA ALA A 701 0.63 25.30 22.30
C ALA A 701 -0.48 26.09 21.61
N GLN A 702 -0.21 26.54 20.39
CA GLN A 702 -1.22 27.02 19.47
C GLN A 702 -1.74 25.83 18.67
N ILE A 703 -3.06 25.73 18.57
CA ILE A 703 -3.72 24.60 17.94
C ILE A 703 -4.76 25.07 16.94
N SER A 704 -5.03 24.21 15.96
CA SER A 704 -6.12 24.37 15.02
C SER A 704 -7.02 23.15 15.06
N GLN A 705 -8.28 23.36 14.70
CA GLN A 705 -9.26 22.29 14.62
C GLN A 705 -9.21 21.63 13.24
N ASP A 706 -9.08 20.31 13.22
CA ASP A 706 -9.06 19.46 12.02
C ASP A 706 -10.15 18.39 12.18
N GLY A 707 -11.33 18.70 11.67
CA GLY A 707 -12.56 17.94 11.95
C GLY A 707 -12.87 17.88 13.45
N ASN A 708 -12.84 16.67 14.02
CA ASN A 708 -13.10 16.40 15.44
C ASN A 708 -11.83 16.35 16.31
N LYS A 709 -10.65 16.63 15.74
CA LYS A 709 -9.35 16.57 16.43
C LYS A 709 -8.72 17.95 16.53
N PHE A 710 -7.95 18.16 17.59
CA PHE A 710 -7.09 19.32 17.71
C PHE A 710 -5.70 18.96 17.20
N LYS A 711 -5.13 19.82 16.35
CA LYS A 711 -3.80 19.69 15.78
C LYS A 711 -2.89 20.77 16.34
N VAL A 712 -1.67 20.41 16.69
CA VAL A 712 -0.68 21.35 17.22
C VAL A 712 0.01 22.06 16.06
N ASP A 713 -0.17 23.37 15.97
CA ASP A 713 0.48 24.21 14.96
C ASP A 713 1.84 24.66 15.44
N LYS A 714 1.89 25.13 16.68
CA LYS A 714 3.10 25.58 17.35
C LYS A 714 3.09 25.17 18.80
N VAL A 715 4.27 24.96 19.37
CA VAL A 715 4.43 24.74 20.80
C VAL A 715 5.57 25.58 21.34
N LYS A 716 5.34 26.28 22.44
CA LYS A 716 6.37 27.03 23.15
C LYS A 716 7.27 26.03 23.89
N VAL A 717 8.54 26.03 23.52
CA VAL A 717 9.63 25.37 24.25
C VAL A 717 10.52 26.48 24.78
N ASP A 718 10.63 26.61 26.11
CA ASP A 718 11.45 27.64 26.77
C ASP A 718 11.30 29.06 26.20
N GLY A 719 10.06 29.48 25.96
CA GLY A 719 9.74 30.84 25.53
C GLY A 719 9.76 31.10 24.03
N THR A 720 10.30 30.20 23.20
CA THR A 720 10.24 30.32 21.73
C THR A 720 9.34 29.25 21.12
N ASP A 721 8.72 29.57 19.98
CA ASP A 721 7.87 28.63 19.24
C ASP A 721 8.71 27.60 18.47
N TYR A 722 8.31 26.33 18.59
CA TYR A 722 8.56 25.32 17.56
C TYR A 722 7.33 25.26 16.65
N THR A 723 7.52 25.54 15.36
CA THR A 723 6.42 25.50 14.37
C THR A 723 6.48 24.18 13.60
N PHE A 724 5.39 23.40 13.62
CA PHE A 724 5.29 22.12 12.92
C PHE A 724 4.98 22.32 11.44
N ASP A 725 5.51 21.46 10.58
CA ASP A 725 5.20 21.48 9.14
C ASP A 725 3.75 21.00 8.88
N ASN A 726 3.02 21.71 8.00
CA ASN A 726 1.57 21.54 7.80
C ASN A 726 1.12 20.10 7.49
N ALA A 727 1.94 19.31 6.78
CA ALA A 727 1.54 18.00 6.29
C ALA A 727 1.28 16.99 7.43
N ASN A 728 1.94 17.14 8.58
CA ASN A 728 1.97 16.11 9.62
C ASN A 728 1.91 16.68 11.06
N ARG A 729 1.09 17.70 11.28
CA ARG A 729 0.90 18.29 12.62
C ARG A 729 0.46 17.24 13.66
N PRO A 730 1.02 17.26 14.88
CA PRO A 730 0.63 16.35 15.96
C PRO A 730 -0.84 16.52 16.31
N ALA A 731 -1.55 15.43 16.60
CA ALA A 731 -2.90 15.51 17.19
C ALA A 731 -2.81 15.50 18.72
N ILE A 732 -3.79 16.12 19.37
CA ILE A 732 -3.94 16.06 20.83
C ILE A 732 -5.00 15.01 21.19
N ASP A 733 -4.56 13.99 21.91
CA ASP A 733 -5.36 12.87 22.39
C ASP A 733 -4.79 12.25 23.67
N GLU A 734 -5.46 11.24 24.21
CA GLU A 734 -5.09 10.52 25.44
C GLU A 734 -3.72 9.82 25.37
N THR A 735 -3.15 9.65 24.18
CA THR A 735 -1.84 9.03 23.99
C THR A 735 -0.70 10.04 24.00
N THR A 736 -1.02 11.33 23.87
CA THR A 736 -0.07 12.41 23.66
C THR A 736 0.85 12.62 24.88
N ASP A 737 2.10 12.19 24.76
CA ASP A 737 3.20 12.41 25.71
C ASP A 737 4.14 13.47 25.14
N TYR A 738 4.18 14.64 25.77
CA TYR A 738 5.02 15.75 25.32
C TYR A 738 6.27 15.86 26.18
N LYS A 739 7.44 15.83 25.55
CA LYS A 739 8.75 16.01 26.18
C LYS A 739 9.59 16.99 25.38
N VAL A 740 10.63 17.52 26.02
CA VAL A 740 11.62 18.37 25.35
C VAL A 740 12.97 17.66 25.37
N LYS A 741 13.61 17.59 24.20
CA LYS A 741 14.98 17.10 24.05
C LYS A 741 15.91 18.28 23.80
N ASP A 742 16.92 18.43 24.65
CA ASP A 742 18.00 19.40 24.43
C ASP A 742 19.11 18.76 23.58
N LEU A 743 19.41 19.39 22.44
CA LEU A 743 20.51 19.02 21.55
C LEU A 743 21.79 19.83 21.86
N SER A 744 21.98 20.22 23.13
CA SER A 744 23.07 21.08 23.60
C SER A 744 23.00 22.48 22.97
N GLY A 745 21.88 23.17 23.18
CA GLY A 745 21.65 24.55 22.72
C GLY A 745 20.50 24.73 21.73
N LEU A 746 19.89 23.63 21.27
CA LEU A 746 18.63 23.65 20.53
C LEU A 746 17.66 22.66 21.17
N LYS A 747 16.56 23.17 21.73
CA LYS A 747 15.54 22.35 22.38
C LYS A 747 14.41 22.04 21.40
N ILE A 748 14.10 20.77 21.22
CA ILE A 748 13.06 20.31 20.29
C ILE A 748 11.97 19.52 21.04
N PRO A 749 10.70 19.61 20.61
CA PRO A 749 9.64 18.78 21.16
C PRO A 749 9.79 17.33 20.69
N LEU A 750 9.56 16.41 21.61
CA LEU A 750 9.30 14.99 21.35
C LEU A 750 7.85 14.70 21.71
N ILE A 751 7.06 14.29 20.73
CA ILE A 751 5.67 13.91 20.94
C ILE A 751 5.55 12.41 20.75
N ASN A 752 5.11 11.71 21.80
CA ASN A 752 5.11 10.25 21.87
C ASN A 752 6.51 9.65 21.61
N GLY A 753 7.56 10.36 22.07
CA GLY A 753 8.95 9.99 21.85
C GLY A 753 9.45 10.17 20.40
N LYS A 754 8.66 10.81 19.52
CA LYS A 754 9.00 11.04 18.11
C LYS A 754 9.26 12.52 17.82
N VAL A 755 10.16 12.73 16.86
CA VAL A 755 10.43 14.04 16.26
C VAL A 755 9.48 14.25 15.10
N TYR A 756 8.89 15.43 15.04
CA TYR A 756 8.07 15.89 13.94
C TYR A 756 8.84 16.95 13.17
N ASN A 757 8.74 16.96 11.84
CA ASN A 757 9.37 18.00 11.03
C ASN A 757 8.83 19.39 11.40
N GLY A 758 9.72 20.37 11.42
CA GLY A 758 9.35 21.73 11.80
C GLY A 758 10.52 22.68 11.83
N THR A 759 10.28 23.86 12.36
CA THR A 759 11.26 24.95 12.44
C THR A 759 11.31 25.59 13.81
N ARG A 760 12.51 25.95 14.24
CA ARG A 760 12.76 26.64 15.50
C ARG A 760 14.10 27.37 15.47
N ASP A 761 14.15 28.59 15.99
CA ASP A 761 15.38 29.39 16.12
C ASP A 761 16.16 29.50 14.79
N GLY A 762 15.43 29.61 13.66
CA GLY A 762 15.97 29.61 12.30
C GLY A 762 16.64 28.29 11.87
N SER A 763 16.43 27.21 12.60
CA SER A 763 16.83 25.84 12.25
C SER A 763 15.64 25.08 11.68
N LYS A 764 15.85 24.26 10.65
CA LYS A 764 14.84 23.29 10.18
C LYS A 764 15.19 21.91 10.72
N ILE A 765 14.23 21.26 11.36
CA ILE A 765 14.39 19.96 11.99
C ILE A 765 13.68 18.93 11.11
N LYS A 766 14.37 17.84 10.78
CA LYS A 766 13.83 16.75 9.97
C LYS A 766 13.96 15.41 10.68
N SER A 767 12.91 14.63 10.54
CA SER A 767 12.88 13.24 10.94
C SER A 767 13.42 12.31 9.84
N ASP A 768 13.75 11.07 10.22
CA ASP A 768 14.21 10.00 9.32
C ASP A 768 13.10 9.38 8.46
N SER A 769 11.85 9.84 8.63
CA SER A 769 10.68 9.30 7.94
C SER A 769 10.20 10.22 6.82
N GLN A 770 9.78 9.62 5.71
CA GLN A 770 9.06 10.31 4.62
C GLN A 770 7.73 10.91 5.08
N SER A 771 7.12 10.35 6.14
CA SER A 771 5.91 10.93 6.75
C SER A 771 6.21 12.16 7.61
N GLY A 772 7.47 12.61 7.73
CA GLY A 772 7.85 13.73 8.58
C GLY A 772 7.67 13.48 10.08
N ILE A 773 7.53 12.21 10.50
CA ILE A 773 7.41 11.79 11.90
C ILE A 773 8.30 10.57 12.13
N GLY A 774 9.29 10.66 13.01
CA GLY A 774 10.29 9.61 13.17
C GLY A 774 11.31 9.90 14.27
N ASN A 775 12.51 9.34 14.13
CA ASN A 775 13.64 9.75 14.95
C ASN A 775 14.28 11.01 14.34
N LEU A 776 15.16 11.69 15.10
CA LEU A 776 15.88 12.83 14.56
C LEU A 776 16.85 12.36 13.45
N ASP A 777 16.68 12.88 12.23
CA ASP A 777 17.60 12.63 11.12
C ASP A 777 18.57 13.79 10.94
N SER A 778 18.04 15.01 10.80
CA SER A 778 18.87 16.18 10.55
C SER A 778 18.34 17.47 11.13
N VAL A 779 19.29 18.39 11.36
CA VAL A 779 19.02 19.81 11.62
C VAL A 779 19.73 20.61 10.55
N GLU A 780 19.01 21.48 9.85
CA GLU A 780 19.55 22.44 8.88
C GLU A 780 19.64 23.82 9.55
N LYS A 781 20.84 24.39 9.61
CA LYS A 781 21.09 25.70 10.21
C LYS A 781 22.27 26.37 9.52
N ASP A 782 22.13 27.66 9.21
CA ASP A 782 23.18 28.48 8.59
C ASP A 782 23.69 27.86 7.26
N ASN A 783 22.76 27.35 6.42
CA ASN A 783 22.99 26.61 5.17
C ASN A 783 23.80 25.29 5.29
N LYS A 784 23.97 24.78 6.51
CA LYS A 784 24.61 23.48 6.78
C LYS A 784 23.57 22.48 7.26
N VAL A 785 23.72 21.22 6.88
CA VAL A 785 22.87 20.12 7.34
C VAL A 785 23.68 19.20 8.25
N TYR A 786 23.28 19.10 9.51
CA TYR A 786 23.88 18.23 10.51
C TYR A 786 23.05 16.95 10.59
N LYS A 787 23.64 15.80 10.29
CA LYS A 787 23.01 14.47 10.37
C LYS A 787 23.27 13.84 11.72
N PHE A 788 22.27 13.18 12.29
CA PHE A 788 22.31 12.63 13.63
C PHE A 788 22.27 11.10 13.64
N ASN A 789 22.83 10.50 14.69
CA ASN A 789 22.57 9.11 15.05
C ASN A 789 21.44 8.99 16.09
N ALA A 790 21.13 7.75 16.48
CA ALA A 790 20.10 7.45 17.48
C ALA A 790 20.37 8.07 18.88
N ASP A 791 21.64 8.38 19.20
CA ASP A 791 22.05 9.02 20.46
C ASP A 791 21.97 10.56 20.42
N TYR A 792 21.38 11.13 19.37
CA TYR A 792 21.30 12.58 19.15
C TYR A 792 22.68 13.25 19.04
N LYS A 793 23.67 12.54 18.50
CA LYS A 793 24.99 13.08 18.15
C LYS A 793 25.13 13.22 16.65
N VAL A 794 25.76 14.31 16.23
CA VAL A 794 26.06 14.62 14.83
C VAL A 794 27.10 13.62 14.32
N THR A 795 26.81 12.94 13.22
CA THR A 795 27.70 11.99 12.54
C THR A 795 28.31 12.57 11.27
N SER A 796 27.62 13.49 10.60
CA SER A 796 28.15 14.17 9.43
C SER A 796 27.58 15.57 9.28
N ILE A 797 28.33 16.43 8.60
CA ILE A 797 27.95 17.80 8.29
C ILE A 797 27.98 17.97 6.77
N LYS A 798 26.87 18.36 6.15
CA LYS A 798 26.85 18.81 4.75
C LYS A 798 27.00 20.32 4.73
N ASP A 799 28.04 20.80 4.07
CA ASP A 799 28.38 22.21 3.92
C ASP A 799 28.67 22.47 2.44
N GLY A 800 27.74 23.13 1.75
CA GLY A 800 27.75 23.26 0.29
C GLY A 800 27.68 21.91 -0.44
N ASN A 801 28.63 21.67 -1.34
CA ASN A 801 28.71 20.47 -2.18
C ASN A 801 29.42 19.29 -1.50
N TYR A 802 29.83 19.45 -0.23
CA TYR A 802 30.64 18.46 0.47
C TYR A 802 29.95 17.96 1.74
N THR A 803 30.09 16.67 2.01
CA THR A 803 29.64 16.02 3.25
C THR A 803 30.84 15.51 4.03
N TYR A 804 31.05 16.09 5.21
CA TYR A 804 32.13 15.77 6.14
C TYR A 804 31.64 14.70 7.12
N VAL A 805 32.18 13.48 7.01
CA VAL A 805 31.80 12.34 7.86
C VAL A 805 32.75 12.28 9.05
N LEU A 806 32.22 12.50 10.25
CA LEU A 806 33.03 12.68 11.46
C LEU A 806 33.68 11.36 11.93
N LYS A 807 34.93 11.45 12.40
CA LYS A 807 35.65 10.33 13.03
C LYS A 807 34.96 9.84 14.30
N SER A 808 34.33 10.76 15.04
CA SER A 808 33.62 10.49 16.28
C SER A 808 32.37 11.37 16.37
N PRO A 809 31.18 10.79 16.61
CA PRO A 809 29.96 11.58 16.75
C PRO A 809 30.05 12.56 17.93
N THR A 810 29.56 13.79 17.75
CA THR A 810 29.62 14.85 18.76
C THR A 810 28.26 15.51 18.99
N TYR A 811 28.09 16.26 20.07
CA TYR A 811 26.84 16.99 20.31
C TYR A 811 26.65 18.13 19.31
N PHE A 812 25.39 18.46 18.99
CA PHE A 812 25.08 19.47 17.97
C PHE A 812 25.65 20.86 18.29
N GLY A 813 25.59 21.29 19.56
CA GLY A 813 26.24 22.53 20.00
C GLY A 813 27.73 22.58 19.66
N ASN A 814 28.47 21.50 19.95
CA ASN A 814 29.90 21.39 19.64
C ASN A 814 30.13 21.37 18.13
N ALA A 815 29.36 20.58 17.37
CA ALA A 815 29.48 20.54 15.91
C ALA A 815 29.26 21.92 15.28
N ARG A 816 28.25 22.66 15.75
CA ARG A 816 27.90 23.98 15.21
C ARG A 816 28.95 25.05 15.56
N ASN A 817 29.43 25.06 16.79
CA ASN A 817 30.34 26.10 17.28
C ASN A 817 31.80 25.81 16.93
N ASP A 818 32.24 24.56 17.10
CA ASP A 818 33.65 24.19 16.98
C ASP A 818 34.02 23.83 15.54
N LEU A 819 33.10 23.26 14.74
CA LEU A 819 33.33 22.84 13.35
C LEU A 819 32.76 23.85 12.34
N ASN A 820 33.06 25.12 12.58
CA ASN A 820 32.50 26.25 11.83
C ASN A 820 33.23 26.59 10.52
N THR A 821 34.45 26.07 10.30
CA THR A 821 35.25 26.26 9.07
C THR A 821 35.56 24.93 8.37
N GLN A 822 35.80 24.97 7.06
CA GLN A 822 36.16 23.80 6.23
C GLN A 822 37.36 23.03 6.80
N GLU A 823 38.41 23.73 7.24
CA GLU A 823 39.61 23.10 7.81
C GLU A 823 39.30 22.30 9.08
N LYS A 824 38.50 22.88 10.00
CA LYS A 824 38.12 22.19 11.25
C LYS A 824 37.21 21.01 10.99
N GLN A 825 36.27 21.15 10.05
CA GLN A 825 35.40 20.05 9.61
C GLN A 825 36.22 18.90 9.01
N ALA A 826 37.20 19.19 8.15
CA ALA A 826 38.10 18.19 7.58
C ALA A 826 38.93 17.47 8.66
N LYS A 827 39.54 18.21 9.60
CA LYS A 827 40.33 17.61 10.71
C LYS A 827 39.51 16.63 11.57
N ALA A 828 38.24 16.96 11.82
CA ALA A 828 37.32 16.13 12.58
C ALA A 828 36.73 14.95 11.78
N SER A 829 36.98 14.86 10.47
CA SER A 829 36.35 13.89 9.57
C SER A 829 37.27 12.75 9.16
N SER A 830 36.72 11.54 9.05
CA SER A 830 37.43 10.38 8.51
C SER A 830 37.43 10.37 6.99
N LYS A 831 36.37 10.93 6.38
CA LYS A 831 36.26 11.11 4.94
C LYS A 831 35.35 12.28 4.60
N ILE A 832 35.52 12.80 3.39
CA ILE A 832 34.65 13.83 2.80
C ILE A 832 34.06 13.25 1.51
N LEU A 833 32.76 13.45 1.29
CA LEU A 833 32.10 13.09 0.03
C LEU A 833 31.76 14.35 -0.74
N ASP A 834 32.00 14.36 -2.06
CA ASP A 834 31.49 15.41 -2.95
C ASP A 834 30.09 15.09 -3.51
N GLN A 835 29.57 16.00 -4.33
CA GLN A 835 28.27 15.88 -4.99
C GLN A 835 28.21 14.76 -6.04
N ASP A 836 29.36 14.38 -6.61
CA ASP A 836 29.46 13.37 -7.67
C ASP A 836 29.55 11.95 -7.07
N GLY A 837 29.80 11.86 -5.76
CA GLY A 837 29.90 10.62 -4.99
C GLY A 837 31.34 10.13 -4.82
N ASN A 838 32.34 10.97 -5.06
CA ASN A 838 33.73 10.64 -4.79
C ASN A 838 34.05 10.81 -3.31
N GLU A 839 34.89 9.94 -2.77
CA GLU A 839 35.28 9.94 -1.36
C GLU A 839 36.74 10.35 -1.19
N PHE A 840 36.98 11.45 -0.48
CA PHE A 840 38.31 11.88 -0.06
C PHE A 840 38.59 11.26 1.31
N ILE A 841 39.49 10.29 1.37
CA ILE A 841 39.85 9.57 2.58
C ILE A 841 40.91 10.37 3.34
N LEU A 842 40.58 10.73 4.58
CA LEU A 842 41.42 11.57 5.42
C LEU A 842 42.17 10.74 6.45
N ASN A 843 43.43 11.11 6.69
CA ASN A 843 44.23 10.50 7.72
C ASN A 843 43.97 11.08 9.11
N ASN A 844 44.75 10.64 10.10
CA ASN A 844 44.59 11.09 11.48
C ASN A 844 44.80 12.60 11.65
N GLU A 845 45.61 13.24 10.79
CA GLU A 845 45.82 14.69 10.76
C GLU A 845 44.74 15.47 9.98
N GLY A 846 43.81 14.79 9.30
CA GLY A 846 42.78 15.41 8.47
C GLY A 846 43.26 15.78 7.06
N LYS A 847 44.36 15.20 6.59
CA LYS A 847 44.86 15.35 5.22
C LYS A 847 44.37 14.20 4.35
N ILE A 848 44.08 14.49 3.09
CA ILE A 848 43.70 13.53 2.06
C ILE A 848 44.91 12.64 1.78
N GLU A 849 44.74 11.33 1.89
CA GLU A 849 45.75 10.35 1.46
C GLU A 849 45.32 9.62 0.18
N LYS A 850 44.01 9.39 0.05
CA LYS A 850 43.41 8.64 -1.05
C LYS A 850 42.10 9.26 -1.49
N ILE A 851 41.76 9.06 -2.76
CA ILE A 851 40.48 9.48 -3.32
C ILE A 851 39.85 8.28 -4.02
N ASN A 852 38.69 7.86 -3.54
CA ASN A 852 37.90 6.82 -4.20
C ASN A 852 36.90 7.48 -5.14
N LEU A 853 37.02 7.22 -6.43
CA LEU A 853 36.08 7.72 -7.43
C LEU A 853 34.86 6.82 -7.53
N LYS A 854 33.74 7.42 -7.93
CA LYS A 854 32.48 6.68 -8.16
C LYS A 854 32.59 5.58 -9.22
N ASN A 855 33.51 5.71 -10.18
CA ASN A 855 33.77 4.68 -11.20
C ASN A 855 34.53 3.45 -10.64
N GLY A 856 34.85 3.43 -9.35
CA GLY A 856 35.56 2.35 -8.66
C GLY A 856 37.08 2.45 -8.70
N ALA A 857 37.64 3.55 -9.24
CA ALA A 857 39.08 3.80 -9.19
C ALA A 857 39.50 4.36 -7.82
N GLU A 858 40.61 3.87 -7.29
CA GLU A 858 41.27 4.43 -6.10
C GLU A 858 42.52 5.20 -6.53
N LEU A 859 42.57 6.50 -6.23
CA LEU A 859 43.69 7.39 -6.53
C LEU A 859 44.50 7.59 -5.26
N THR A 860 45.81 7.41 -5.35
CA THR A 860 46.74 7.69 -4.25
C THR A 860 47.47 9.00 -4.56
N LEU A 861 47.51 9.89 -3.57
CA LEU A 861 48.25 11.14 -3.70
C LEU A 861 49.75 10.89 -3.63
N GLU A 862 50.54 11.76 -4.28
CA GLU A 862 51.99 11.77 -4.12
C GLU A 862 52.40 12.16 -2.70
N ASN A 863 51.73 13.17 -2.12
CA ASN A 863 51.90 13.63 -0.75
C ASN A 863 50.54 13.92 -0.11
N PRO A 864 50.31 13.53 1.15
CA PRO A 864 49.05 13.86 1.83
C PRO A 864 48.83 15.37 1.93
N ALA A 865 47.65 15.84 1.53
CA ALA A 865 47.34 17.27 1.42
C ALA A 865 46.10 17.66 2.24
N ALA A 866 46.05 18.87 2.79
CA ALA A 866 44.86 19.36 3.47
C ALA A 866 43.69 19.49 2.49
N PHE A 867 42.47 19.17 2.93
CA PHE A 867 41.28 19.37 2.10
C PHE A 867 41.00 20.86 1.93
N ASN A 868 41.04 21.34 0.68
CA ASN A 868 40.64 22.68 0.30
C ASN A 868 39.92 22.62 -1.06
N SER A 869 38.63 22.95 -1.05
CA SER A 869 37.79 22.80 -2.24
C SER A 869 38.24 23.65 -3.44
N ALA A 870 38.99 24.74 -3.22
CA ALA A 870 39.48 25.61 -4.28
C ALA A 870 40.71 25.06 -5.02
N THR A 871 41.46 24.14 -4.41
CA THR A 871 42.74 23.61 -4.94
C THR A 871 42.72 22.09 -5.18
N LEU A 872 41.56 21.44 -4.99
CA LEU A 872 41.37 20.00 -5.19
C LEU A 872 41.91 19.49 -6.53
N ASN A 873 41.66 20.21 -7.63
CA ASN A 873 42.07 19.76 -8.96
C ASN A 873 43.60 19.76 -9.15
N ASP A 874 44.37 20.47 -8.31
CA ASP A 874 45.83 20.57 -8.40
C ASP A 874 46.57 19.50 -7.56
N LEU A 875 45.84 18.65 -6.84
CA LEU A 875 46.44 17.57 -6.05
C LEU A 875 47.21 16.60 -6.95
N LYS A 876 48.47 16.31 -6.62
CA LYS A 876 49.33 15.41 -7.39
C LYS A 876 49.01 13.94 -7.06
N ILE A 877 48.81 13.13 -8.10
CA ILE A 877 48.44 11.71 -8.02
C ILE A 877 49.62 10.87 -8.49
N SER A 878 50.03 9.91 -7.65
CA SER A 878 51.15 9.00 -7.93
C SER A 878 50.68 7.68 -8.52
N ASN A 879 49.53 7.18 -8.06
CA ASN A 879 48.99 5.88 -8.44
C ASN A 879 47.48 5.93 -8.67
N ILE A 880 47.01 5.10 -9.60
CA ILE A 880 45.60 4.81 -9.81
C ILE A 880 45.40 3.30 -9.78
N LYS A 881 44.45 2.82 -9.00
CA LYS A 881 44.11 1.42 -8.91
C LYS A 881 42.71 1.16 -9.46
N PHE A 882 42.61 0.22 -10.40
CA PHE A 882 41.35 -0.31 -10.92
C PHE A 882 41.25 -1.78 -10.55
N LYS A 883 40.25 -2.16 -9.74
CA LYS A 883 40.07 -3.52 -9.23
C LYS A 883 41.36 -4.07 -8.60
N ASP A 884 42.04 -4.98 -9.28
CA ASP A 884 43.23 -5.70 -8.86
C ASP A 884 44.52 -5.19 -9.53
N THR A 885 44.44 -4.18 -10.40
CA THR A 885 45.61 -3.59 -11.07
C THR A 885 45.93 -2.21 -10.50
N ASN A 886 47.14 -2.04 -9.97
CA ASN A 886 47.68 -0.75 -9.55
C ASN A 886 48.61 -0.17 -10.61
N PHE A 887 48.31 1.01 -11.11
CA PHE A 887 49.10 1.75 -12.09
C PHE A 887 49.87 2.86 -11.38
N LYS A 888 51.19 2.79 -11.41
CA LYS A 888 52.06 3.91 -11.08
C LYS A 888 52.10 4.87 -12.27
N LEU A 889 51.70 6.12 -12.06
CA LEU A 889 51.73 7.14 -13.09
C LEU A 889 53.16 7.67 -13.26
N MET A 890 53.60 7.86 -14.50
CA MET A 890 54.93 8.39 -14.80
C MET A 890 54.84 9.85 -15.24
N GLY A 891 55.41 10.76 -14.43
CA GLY A 891 55.32 12.21 -14.63
C GLY A 891 54.41 12.88 -13.59
N GLU A 892 54.12 14.16 -13.80
CA GLU A 892 53.18 14.89 -12.94
C GLU A 892 51.75 14.74 -13.45
N HIS A 893 50.87 14.19 -12.61
CA HIS A 893 49.45 14.04 -12.90
C HIS A 893 48.61 14.67 -11.80
N LYS A 894 47.72 15.58 -12.19
CA LYS A 894 46.84 16.30 -11.26
C LYS A 894 45.49 15.59 -11.13
N TYR A 895 44.83 15.70 -9.98
CA TYR A 895 43.52 15.10 -9.71
C TYR A 895 42.48 15.50 -10.76
N GLY A 896 42.48 16.77 -11.20
CA GLY A 896 41.55 17.26 -12.22
C GLY A 896 41.60 16.48 -13.53
N GLU A 897 42.77 15.94 -13.88
CA GLU A 897 43.01 15.10 -15.05
C GLU A 897 42.85 13.62 -14.72
N ALA A 898 43.53 13.13 -13.67
CA ALA A 898 43.58 11.72 -13.29
C ALA A 898 42.20 11.12 -13.04
N LYS A 899 41.23 11.94 -12.60
CA LYS A 899 39.84 11.49 -12.38
C LYS A 899 39.11 11.06 -13.66
N THR A 900 39.61 11.44 -14.84
CA THR A 900 39.04 11.05 -16.13
C THR A 900 39.75 9.85 -16.76
N TYR A 901 40.77 9.32 -16.10
CA TYR A 901 41.54 8.20 -16.65
C TYR A 901 40.72 6.92 -16.54
N GLU A 902 40.82 6.09 -17.57
CA GLU A 902 40.09 4.83 -17.70
C GLU A 902 41.07 3.71 -18.07
N LYS A 903 40.81 2.51 -17.56
CA LYS A 903 41.53 1.30 -17.99
C LYS A 903 41.02 0.85 -19.36
N VAL A 904 41.92 0.59 -20.29
CA VAL A 904 41.56 0.01 -21.59
C VAL A 904 41.15 -1.45 -21.40
N ASP A 905 39.99 -1.82 -21.91
CA ASP A 905 39.47 -3.16 -21.73
C ASP A 905 40.39 -4.23 -22.31
N GLY A 906 40.55 -5.34 -21.58
CA GLY A 906 41.50 -6.41 -21.92
C GLY A 906 42.99 -6.05 -21.82
N LYS A 907 43.35 -4.80 -21.48
CA LYS A 907 44.76 -4.35 -21.44
C LYS A 907 45.13 -3.71 -20.10
N ASN A 908 46.39 -3.86 -19.71
CA ASN A 908 46.95 -3.18 -18.53
C ASN A 908 47.59 -1.85 -18.94
N LEU A 909 46.76 -0.94 -19.44
CA LEU A 909 47.16 0.44 -19.78
C LEU A 909 45.99 1.40 -19.55
N LEU A 910 46.30 2.69 -19.36
CA LEU A 910 45.33 3.74 -19.09
C LEU A 910 45.20 4.74 -20.25
N LYS A 911 44.02 5.35 -20.40
CA LYS A 911 43.74 6.43 -21.35
C LYS A 911 42.80 7.48 -20.77
N ALA A 912 42.79 8.67 -21.38
CA ALA A 912 41.79 9.71 -21.20
C ALA A 912 41.32 10.15 -22.60
N GLY A 913 40.12 9.76 -23.01
CA GLY A 913 39.68 9.92 -24.40
C GLY A 913 40.59 9.14 -25.36
N ASN A 914 41.24 9.84 -26.31
CA ASN A 914 42.19 9.25 -27.26
C ASN A 914 43.66 9.32 -26.79
N LYS A 915 43.93 9.98 -25.66
CA LYS A 915 45.28 10.14 -25.11
C LYS A 915 45.62 8.99 -24.17
N TYR A 916 46.70 8.27 -24.45
CA TYR A 916 47.21 7.22 -23.58
C TYR A 916 48.13 7.79 -22.50
N ILE A 917 48.28 7.06 -21.38
CA ILE A 917 49.02 7.53 -20.21
C ILE A 917 50.24 6.64 -19.95
N ASN A 918 51.40 7.27 -19.76
CA ASN A 918 52.63 6.58 -19.37
C ASN A 918 52.47 6.01 -17.96
N THR A 919 52.57 4.69 -17.84
CA THR A 919 52.32 3.97 -16.58
C THR A 919 53.23 2.76 -16.40
N GLU A 920 53.43 2.36 -15.15
CA GLU A 920 53.95 1.04 -14.79
C GLU A 920 52.92 0.29 -13.95
N ALA A 921 52.65 -0.97 -14.26
CA ALA A 921 51.77 -1.83 -13.47
C ALA A 921 52.35 -3.24 -13.36
N GLU A 922 52.02 -3.94 -12.28
CA GLU A 922 52.35 -5.35 -12.12
C GLU A 922 51.05 -6.16 -12.00
N LYS A 923 50.96 -7.23 -12.78
CA LYS A 923 49.79 -8.10 -12.80
C LYS A 923 50.21 -9.52 -13.14
N ASP A 924 49.76 -10.48 -12.34
CA ASP A 924 50.01 -11.92 -12.53
C ASP A 924 51.51 -12.28 -12.69
N GLY A 925 52.38 -11.56 -11.97
CA GLY A 925 53.84 -11.72 -12.00
C GLY A 925 54.53 -11.12 -13.24
N LEU A 926 53.80 -10.34 -14.05
CA LEU A 926 54.30 -9.65 -15.22
C LEU A 926 54.32 -8.13 -14.98
N LYS A 927 55.41 -7.48 -15.40
CA LYS A 927 55.52 -6.03 -15.39
C LYS A 927 55.08 -5.48 -16.73
N HIS A 928 54.07 -4.61 -16.70
CA HIS A 928 53.51 -3.87 -17.82
C HIS A 928 54.00 -2.43 -17.76
N THR A 929 54.71 -1.98 -18.78
CA THR A 929 55.24 -0.62 -18.87
C THR A 929 54.72 0.04 -20.14
N VAL A 930 54.03 1.17 -19.99
CA VAL A 930 53.52 1.98 -21.09
C VAL A 930 54.40 3.20 -21.24
N THR A 931 55.03 3.36 -22.40
CA THR A 931 55.87 4.51 -22.77
C THR A 931 55.40 5.13 -24.08
N ASN A 932 55.92 6.30 -24.42
CA ASN A 932 55.58 7.05 -25.64
C ASN A 932 54.06 7.24 -25.79
N ALA A 933 53.36 7.37 -24.67
CA ALA A 933 51.92 7.48 -24.62
C ALA A 933 51.49 8.91 -24.92
N GLU A 934 50.77 9.08 -26.02
CA GLU A 934 50.25 10.35 -26.52
C GLU A 934 48.84 10.13 -27.10
N GLU A 935 48.32 11.08 -27.87
CA GLU A 935 47.07 10.88 -28.60
C GLU A 935 47.26 9.82 -29.71
N ASN A 936 46.42 8.78 -29.70
CA ASN A 936 46.46 7.68 -30.68
C ASN A 936 47.81 6.98 -30.83
N LYS A 937 48.66 7.03 -29.79
CA LYS A 937 50.01 6.47 -29.80
C LYS A 937 50.41 5.93 -28.44
N TYR A 938 50.98 4.72 -28.40
CA TYR A 938 51.62 4.15 -27.20
C TYR A 938 52.55 2.99 -27.54
N THR A 939 53.42 2.65 -26.59
CA THR A 939 54.17 1.38 -26.56
C THR A 939 53.91 0.68 -25.23
N LEU A 940 53.25 -0.48 -25.26
CA LEU A 940 53.04 -1.35 -24.11
C LEU A 940 54.05 -2.50 -24.15
N THR A 941 54.98 -2.50 -23.20
CA THR A 941 55.97 -3.57 -23.03
C THR A 941 55.58 -4.44 -21.85
N VAL A 942 55.55 -5.76 -22.04
CA VAL A 942 55.30 -6.75 -20.99
C VAL A 942 56.56 -7.56 -20.75
N THR A 943 57.00 -7.65 -19.50
CA THR A 943 58.24 -8.35 -19.10
C THR A 943 57.99 -9.33 -17.97
N LYS A 944 58.76 -10.42 -17.95
CA LYS A 944 58.85 -11.38 -16.84
C LYS A 944 60.29 -11.38 -16.35
N GLY A 945 60.54 -10.74 -15.21
CA GLY A 945 61.91 -10.40 -14.81
C GLY A 945 62.54 -9.45 -15.83
N ALA A 946 63.73 -9.78 -16.34
CA ALA A 946 64.42 -8.99 -17.37
C ALA A 946 64.00 -9.34 -18.82
N ALA A 947 63.31 -10.46 -19.04
CA ALA A 947 62.95 -10.93 -20.37
C ALA A 947 61.67 -10.25 -20.89
N LYS A 948 61.67 -9.78 -22.15
CA LYS A 948 60.46 -9.31 -22.83
C LYS A 948 59.56 -10.50 -23.16
N VAL A 949 58.27 -10.38 -22.85
CA VAL A 949 57.24 -11.36 -23.20
C VAL A 949 56.48 -10.89 -24.44
N SER A 950 56.09 -9.61 -24.45
CA SER A 950 55.44 -8.99 -25.60
C SER A 950 55.69 -7.48 -25.65
N GLU A 951 55.59 -6.91 -26.85
CA GLU A 951 55.66 -5.48 -27.10
C GLU A 951 54.55 -5.12 -28.09
N GLU A 952 53.62 -4.28 -27.67
CA GLU A 952 52.54 -3.75 -28.50
C GLU A 952 52.76 -2.26 -28.77
N LYS A 953 52.72 -1.85 -30.05
CA LYS A 953 52.85 -0.46 -30.48
C LYS A 953 51.61 -0.05 -31.26
N LEU A 954 51.05 1.11 -30.93
CA LEU A 954 50.02 1.78 -31.72
C LEU A 954 50.60 3.08 -32.28
N GLU A 955 50.40 3.32 -33.57
CA GLU A 955 50.73 4.58 -34.23
C GLU A 955 49.84 4.76 -35.47
N ASN A 956 49.19 5.91 -35.59
CA ASN A 956 48.35 6.29 -36.73
C ASN A 956 47.29 5.25 -37.14
N GLY A 957 46.71 4.52 -36.18
CA GLY A 957 45.67 3.52 -36.44
C GLY A 957 46.18 2.10 -36.71
N ILE A 958 47.50 1.90 -36.89
CA ILE A 958 48.08 0.56 -37.03
C ILE A 958 48.57 0.08 -35.66
N THR A 959 48.15 -1.12 -35.25
CA THR A 959 48.65 -1.79 -34.04
C THR A 959 49.58 -2.94 -34.42
N LYS A 960 50.78 -2.97 -33.86
CA LYS A 960 51.75 -4.06 -34.00
C LYS A 960 52.01 -4.71 -32.66
N LEU A 961 51.65 -5.99 -32.52
CA LEU A 961 51.95 -6.83 -31.36
C LEU A 961 53.07 -7.81 -31.73
N THR A 962 54.18 -7.73 -31.03
CA THR A 962 55.30 -8.67 -31.12
C THR A 962 55.36 -9.50 -29.85
N THR A 963 55.41 -10.82 -29.98
CA THR A 963 55.62 -11.74 -28.85
C THR A 963 56.99 -12.40 -28.98
N TYR A 964 57.62 -12.68 -27.84
CA TYR A 964 58.97 -13.20 -27.77
C TYR A 964 58.99 -14.61 -27.16
N GLY A 965 60.01 -15.39 -27.51
CA GLY A 965 60.30 -16.67 -26.87
C GLY A 965 60.84 -16.50 -25.45
N ASP A 966 61.14 -17.62 -24.77
CA ASP A 966 61.52 -17.61 -23.34
C ASP A 966 62.79 -16.81 -23.03
N ASN A 967 63.68 -16.61 -24.00
CA ASN A 967 64.89 -15.77 -23.85
C ASN A 967 64.62 -14.26 -23.92
N GLY A 968 63.42 -13.85 -24.33
CA GLY A 968 63.00 -12.47 -24.45
C GLY A 968 63.66 -11.66 -25.57
N THR A 969 64.38 -12.32 -26.48
CA THR A 969 65.03 -11.69 -27.64
C THR A 969 64.51 -12.23 -28.97
N ASP A 970 64.20 -13.53 -29.04
CA ASP A 970 63.75 -14.15 -30.28
C ASP A 970 62.28 -13.85 -30.53
N VAL A 971 61.98 -13.24 -31.68
CA VAL A 971 60.61 -13.00 -32.13
C VAL A 971 59.93 -14.35 -32.40
N LYS A 972 58.84 -14.60 -31.67
CA LYS A 972 58.02 -15.80 -31.78
C LYS A 972 56.91 -15.59 -32.81
N ASP A 973 56.03 -14.62 -32.54
CA ASP A 973 54.91 -14.26 -33.41
C ASP A 973 54.77 -12.74 -33.52
N VAL A 974 54.42 -12.25 -34.70
CA VAL A 974 54.11 -10.83 -34.95
C VAL A 974 52.67 -10.73 -35.45
N THR A 975 51.89 -9.79 -34.93
CA THR A 975 50.56 -9.47 -35.44
C THR A 975 50.51 -7.99 -35.78
N ILE A 976 50.18 -7.66 -37.03
CA ILE A 976 49.96 -6.28 -37.49
C ILE A 976 48.49 -6.14 -37.88
N SER A 977 47.80 -5.20 -37.23
CA SER A 977 46.37 -4.95 -37.42
C SER A 977 46.14 -3.49 -37.82
N GLY A 978 45.45 -3.29 -38.94
CA GLY A 978 44.98 -1.96 -39.36
C GLY A 978 43.61 -1.61 -38.76
N THR A 979 43.06 -0.48 -39.19
CA THR A 979 41.69 -0.10 -38.87
C THR A 979 40.83 -0.14 -40.12
N SER A 980 39.63 -0.75 -40.04
CA SER A 980 38.68 -0.82 -41.16
C SER A 980 38.20 0.56 -41.66
N ALA A 981 38.51 1.64 -40.92
CA ALA A 981 38.17 3.01 -41.25
C ALA A 981 39.17 3.69 -42.21
N ASN A 982 40.35 3.10 -42.46
CA ASN A 982 41.38 3.70 -43.30
C ASN A 982 41.80 2.77 -44.47
N PRO A 983 41.26 2.94 -45.70
CA PRO A 983 41.60 2.11 -46.87
C PRO A 983 43.02 2.33 -47.41
N ASN A 984 43.84 3.13 -46.72
CA ASN A 984 45.23 3.43 -47.07
C ASN A 984 46.25 2.83 -46.10
N ASP A 985 45.83 2.03 -45.11
CA ASP A 985 46.76 1.32 -44.21
C ASP A 985 47.67 0.41 -45.05
N THR A 986 48.94 0.80 -45.15
CA THR A 986 49.97 0.14 -45.95
C THR A 986 51.06 -0.38 -45.02
N VAL A 987 51.48 -1.63 -45.24
CA VAL A 987 52.61 -2.22 -44.51
C VAL A 987 53.84 -2.30 -45.42
N ASP A 988 54.96 -1.70 -44.99
CA ASP A 988 56.22 -1.84 -45.70
C ASP A 988 56.96 -3.11 -45.25
N VAL A 989 57.42 -3.90 -46.21
CA VAL A 989 58.38 -4.99 -45.98
C VAL A 989 59.79 -4.44 -46.10
N VAL A 990 60.56 -4.56 -45.02
CA VAL A 990 61.89 -3.94 -44.91
C VAL A 990 62.96 -4.96 -44.53
N ASN A 991 64.22 -4.53 -44.66
CA ASN A 991 65.39 -5.27 -44.17
C ASN A 991 65.88 -4.69 -42.81
N SER A 992 66.87 -5.35 -42.20
CA SER A 992 67.32 -5.35 -40.78
C SER A 992 67.20 -4.12 -39.85
N ASN A 993 66.86 -2.92 -40.31
CA ASN A 993 67.03 -1.68 -39.54
C ASN A 993 65.75 -0.86 -39.27
N GLU A 994 64.56 -1.29 -39.74
CA GLU A 994 63.34 -0.43 -39.68
C GLU A 994 62.07 -1.15 -39.17
N ASP A 995 62.16 -1.97 -38.13
CA ASP A 995 61.01 -2.75 -37.63
C ASP A 995 60.06 -1.94 -36.71
N ASN A 996 59.45 -0.86 -37.21
CA ASN A 996 58.51 -0.01 -36.47
C ASN A 996 57.02 -0.30 -36.80
N THR A 997 56.11 0.57 -36.33
CA THR A 997 54.66 0.42 -36.56
C THR A 997 54.33 0.65 -38.04
N GLY A 998 53.67 -0.33 -38.68
CA GLY A 998 53.44 -0.29 -40.14
C GLY A 998 54.60 -0.85 -40.99
N LYS A 999 55.64 -1.40 -40.36
CA LYS A 999 56.73 -2.08 -41.05
C LYS A 999 56.92 -3.50 -40.52
N VAL A 1000 57.38 -4.40 -41.38
CA VAL A 1000 57.69 -5.79 -41.03
C VAL A 1000 59.02 -6.21 -41.66
N LEU A 1001 59.89 -6.81 -40.87
CA LEU A 1001 61.12 -7.42 -41.40
C LEU A 1001 60.80 -8.60 -42.32
N ALA A 1002 61.44 -8.66 -43.48
CA ALA A 1002 61.31 -9.78 -44.41
C ALA A 1002 61.54 -11.15 -43.74
N SER A 1003 62.54 -11.24 -42.84
CA SER A 1003 62.83 -12.45 -42.05
C SER A 1003 61.73 -12.86 -41.08
N ASN A 1004 60.84 -11.95 -40.70
CA ASN A 1004 59.72 -12.19 -39.78
C ASN A 1004 58.39 -12.42 -40.49
N LEU A 1005 58.31 -12.27 -41.82
CA LEU A 1005 57.06 -12.41 -42.59
C LEU A 1005 56.36 -13.75 -42.33
N GLU A 1006 57.10 -14.86 -42.27
CA GLU A 1006 56.52 -16.19 -42.04
C GLU A 1006 55.83 -16.31 -40.66
N LYS A 1007 56.35 -15.57 -39.67
CA LYS A 1007 55.83 -15.48 -38.30
C LYS A 1007 54.76 -14.38 -38.14
N THR A 1008 54.48 -13.63 -39.20
CA THR A 1008 53.58 -12.48 -39.14
C THR A 1008 52.15 -12.86 -39.53
N GLN A 1009 51.19 -12.37 -38.75
CA GLN A 1009 49.77 -12.37 -39.10
C GLN A 1009 49.32 -10.94 -39.40
N PHE A 1010 48.72 -10.74 -40.56
CA PHE A 1010 48.12 -9.48 -40.95
C PHE A 1010 46.60 -9.55 -40.75
N LYS A 1011 46.02 -8.51 -40.16
CA LYS A 1011 44.57 -8.37 -39.97
C LYS A 1011 44.13 -7.02 -40.51
N SER A 1012 43.17 -7.01 -41.42
CA SER A 1012 42.61 -5.77 -42.00
C SER A 1012 43.69 -4.86 -42.64
N ILE A 1013 44.68 -5.46 -43.30
CA ILE A 1013 45.70 -4.77 -44.10
C ILE A 1013 45.42 -5.09 -45.57
N GLU A 1014 45.24 -4.06 -46.39
CA GLU A 1014 44.88 -4.23 -47.81
C GLU A 1014 46.05 -4.00 -48.76
N LYS A 1015 47.11 -3.30 -48.32
CA LYS A 1015 48.23 -2.85 -49.15
C LYS A 1015 49.57 -3.23 -48.54
N PHE A 1016 50.45 -3.78 -49.37
CA PHE A 1016 51.83 -4.10 -49.02
C PHE A 1016 52.80 -3.43 -49.97
N ASN A 1017 53.91 -2.92 -49.44
CA ASN A 1017 54.97 -2.32 -50.22
C ASN A 1017 56.29 -3.04 -49.93
N ILE A 1018 56.85 -3.73 -50.91
CA ILE A 1018 58.15 -4.39 -50.79
C ILE A 1018 59.23 -3.34 -51.03
N ASN A 1019 59.94 -2.95 -49.97
CA ASN A 1019 60.95 -1.90 -50.05
C ASN A 1019 62.07 -2.25 -51.06
N ALA A 1020 62.68 -1.23 -51.66
CA ALA A 1020 63.79 -1.36 -52.61
C ALA A 1020 64.98 -2.20 -52.11
N ALA A 1021 65.20 -2.27 -50.80
CA ALA A 1021 66.27 -3.09 -50.20
C ALA A 1021 65.95 -4.59 -50.12
N VAL A 1022 64.71 -5.01 -50.41
CA VAL A 1022 64.25 -6.40 -50.35
C VAL A 1022 64.17 -6.94 -51.79
N SER A 1023 65.23 -7.62 -52.24
CA SER A 1023 65.32 -8.18 -53.58
C SER A 1023 65.04 -9.68 -53.66
N ASN A 1024 64.96 -10.38 -52.54
CA ASN A 1024 64.71 -11.83 -52.49
C ASN A 1024 63.71 -12.18 -51.39
N LEU A 1025 62.74 -13.04 -51.72
CA LEU A 1025 61.75 -13.61 -50.79
C LEU A 1025 61.56 -15.11 -51.08
N SER A 1026 61.16 -15.87 -50.07
CA SER A 1026 60.60 -17.22 -50.26
C SER A 1026 59.14 -17.12 -50.71
N PHE A 1027 58.63 -18.16 -51.36
CA PHE A 1027 57.22 -18.21 -51.73
C PHE A 1027 56.29 -18.12 -50.52
N LYS A 1028 56.64 -18.76 -49.41
CA LYS A 1028 55.88 -18.66 -48.15
C LYS A 1028 55.81 -17.23 -47.61
N GLN A 1029 56.90 -16.46 -47.71
CA GLN A 1029 56.92 -15.06 -47.31
C GLN A 1029 56.01 -14.21 -48.21
N PHE A 1030 56.02 -14.48 -49.52
CA PHE A 1030 55.11 -13.82 -50.46
C PHE A 1030 53.64 -14.15 -50.18
N GLU A 1031 53.30 -15.43 -49.94
CA GLU A 1031 51.93 -15.87 -49.64
C GLU A 1031 51.34 -15.18 -48.40
N LYS A 1032 52.16 -14.89 -47.38
CA LYS A 1032 51.71 -14.17 -46.19
C LYS A 1032 51.17 -12.78 -46.49
N MET A 1033 51.73 -12.12 -47.50
CA MET A 1033 51.24 -10.82 -47.98
C MET A 1033 50.15 -10.99 -49.02
N ASN A 1034 50.16 -12.08 -49.79
CA ASN A 1034 49.20 -12.33 -50.86
C ASN A 1034 47.92 -13.04 -50.37
N GLY A 1035 47.38 -12.59 -49.24
CA GLY A 1035 46.16 -13.11 -48.66
C GLY A 1035 44.89 -12.71 -49.43
N ALA A 1036 43.74 -13.26 -49.02
CA ALA A 1036 42.44 -12.97 -49.65
C ALA A 1036 42.05 -11.48 -49.56
N ASP A 1037 42.34 -10.83 -48.44
CA ASP A 1037 42.01 -9.42 -48.17
C ASP A 1037 42.98 -8.43 -48.83
N THR A 1038 44.09 -8.92 -49.38
CA THR A 1038 45.09 -8.09 -50.04
C THR A 1038 44.56 -7.58 -51.37
N LYS A 1039 44.65 -6.27 -51.58
CA LYS A 1039 44.30 -5.60 -52.83
C LYS A 1039 45.51 -5.24 -53.67
N GLU A 1040 46.64 -4.94 -53.02
CA GLU A 1040 47.84 -4.46 -53.73
C GLU A 1040 49.14 -4.92 -53.05
N ILE A 1041 50.09 -5.39 -53.86
CA ILE A 1041 51.49 -5.63 -53.48
C ILE A 1041 52.38 -4.88 -54.46
N SER A 1042 53.02 -3.80 -54.00
CA SER A 1042 53.89 -2.96 -54.82
C SER A 1042 55.35 -3.38 -54.71
N LEU A 1043 56.05 -3.46 -55.85
CA LEU A 1043 57.49 -3.78 -55.92
C LEU A 1043 58.34 -2.50 -55.88
N GLY A 1044 59.27 -2.42 -54.93
CA GLY A 1044 60.23 -1.31 -54.81
C GLY A 1044 61.61 -1.60 -55.40
N ALA A 1045 62.08 -2.86 -55.37
CA ALA A 1045 63.42 -3.22 -55.86
C ALA A 1045 63.47 -3.29 -57.39
N ALA A 1046 64.61 -2.92 -57.99
CA ALA A 1046 64.82 -3.01 -59.45
C ALA A 1046 64.50 -4.41 -60.01
N SER A 1047 64.90 -5.44 -59.27
CA SER A 1047 64.51 -6.82 -59.49
C SER A 1047 64.21 -7.49 -58.15
N THR A 1048 63.07 -8.18 -58.07
CA THR A 1048 62.66 -9.01 -56.93
C THR A 1048 62.59 -10.47 -57.37
N THR A 1049 63.19 -11.37 -56.62
CA THR A 1049 63.15 -12.82 -56.86
C THR A 1049 62.32 -13.50 -55.79
N ILE A 1050 61.37 -14.34 -56.21
CA ILE A 1050 60.62 -15.24 -55.32
C ILE A 1050 61.12 -16.66 -55.58
N SER A 1051 61.71 -17.25 -54.55
CA SER A 1051 62.27 -18.61 -54.58
C SER A 1051 61.23 -19.64 -54.12
N ASP A 1052 61.40 -20.89 -54.57
CA ASP A 1052 60.57 -22.06 -54.20
C ASP A 1052 59.07 -21.86 -54.46
N ALA A 1053 58.71 -21.14 -55.54
CA ALA A 1053 57.32 -20.90 -55.90
C ALA A 1053 56.65 -22.19 -56.39
N LYS A 1054 55.39 -22.42 -55.96
CA LYS A 1054 54.62 -23.63 -56.27
C LYS A 1054 53.13 -23.48 -55.98
N GLY A 1055 52.30 -24.32 -56.59
CA GLY A 1055 50.86 -24.38 -56.43
C GLY A 1055 50.09 -23.30 -57.21
N ASN A 1056 49.04 -22.76 -56.59
CA ASN A 1056 48.23 -21.68 -57.18
C ASN A 1056 48.84 -20.33 -56.84
N ILE A 1057 49.44 -19.68 -57.82
CA ILE A 1057 50.15 -18.41 -57.67
C ILE A 1057 49.29 -17.29 -58.26
N ASP A 1058 48.75 -16.44 -57.40
CA ASP A 1058 47.94 -15.29 -57.83
C ASP A 1058 48.76 -13.99 -57.86
N LEU A 1059 49.18 -13.56 -59.04
CA LEU A 1059 49.89 -12.29 -59.22
C LEU A 1059 48.95 -11.12 -59.54
N SER A 1060 47.63 -11.32 -59.53
CA SER A 1060 46.64 -10.29 -59.89
C SER A 1060 46.77 -8.99 -59.09
N LYS A 1061 47.27 -9.09 -57.86
CA LYS A 1061 47.44 -7.99 -56.90
C LYS A 1061 48.80 -7.31 -57.00
N VAL A 1062 49.73 -7.86 -57.79
CA VAL A 1062 51.10 -7.35 -57.88
C VAL A 1062 51.17 -6.16 -58.82
N LYS A 1063 51.75 -5.06 -58.33
CA LYS A 1063 52.10 -3.86 -59.09
C LYS A 1063 53.60 -3.86 -59.35
N TYR A 1064 53.96 -4.01 -60.63
CA TYR A 1064 55.35 -4.12 -61.04
C TYR A 1064 56.06 -2.77 -61.01
N ASN A 1065 55.35 -1.66 -61.24
CA ASN A 1065 55.94 -0.30 -61.22
C ASN A 1065 57.21 -0.17 -62.08
N ASN A 1066 57.22 -0.77 -63.28
CA ASN A 1066 58.38 -0.86 -64.17
C ASN A 1066 59.59 -1.58 -63.53
N LYS A 1067 59.36 -2.58 -62.66
CA LYS A 1067 60.37 -3.43 -62.04
C LYS A 1067 60.24 -4.86 -62.54
N LYS A 1068 61.30 -5.65 -62.32
CA LYS A 1068 61.33 -7.07 -62.69
C LYS A 1068 60.93 -7.96 -61.52
N LEU A 1069 60.04 -8.91 -61.75
CA LEU A 1069 59.75 -10.02 -60.85
C LEU A 1069 60.26 -11.32 -61.47
N SER A 1070 61.08 -12.06 -60.75
CA SER A 1070 61.50 -13.40 -61.14
C SER A 1070 60.90 -14.41 -60.17
N MET A 1071 60.29 -15.47 -60.66
CA MET A 1071 59.81 -16.59 -59.85
C MET A 1071 60.53 -17.86 -60.29
N ASP A 1072 61.17 -18.52 -59.34
CA ASP A 1072 61.76 -19.83 -59.54
C ASP A 1072 60.75 -20.92 -59.16
N ILE A 1073 60.31 -21.68 -60.16
CA ILE A 1073 59.36 -22.81 -60.05
C ILE A 1073 60.01 -24.15 -60.42
N SER A 1074 61.34 -24.20 -60.61
CA SER A 1074 62.04 -25.33 -61.23
C SER A 1074 62.11 -26.62 -60.41
N ASP A 1075 62.03 -26.54 -59.08
CA ASP A 1075 62.28 -27.67 -58.17
C ASP A 1075 60.98 -28.18 -57.47
N ASN A 1076 59.87 -28.27 -58.20
CA ASN A 1076 58.62 -28.77 -57.61
C ASN A 1076 57.88 -29.83 -58.46
N ASN A 1077 57.31 -30.84 -57.81
CA ASN A 1077 56.47 -31.89 -58.43
C ASN A 1077 54.97 -31.50 -58.40
N THR A 1078 54.66 -30.23 -58.16
CA THR A 1078 53.29 -29.73 -58.02
C THR A 1078 52.81 -29.26 -59.38
N LYS A 1079 51.51 -29.37 -59.64
CA LYS A 1079 50.92 -28.74 -60.82
C LYS A 1079 50.67 -27.28 -60.50
N ASP A 1080 51.39 -26.39 -61.16
CA ASP A 1080 51.30 -24.98 -60.84
C ASP A 1080 50.30 -24.26 -61.73
N THR A 1081 49.61 -23.28 -61.16
CA THR A 1081 48.71 -22.39 -61.91
C THR A 1081 49.08 -20.95 -61.59
N ILE A 1082 49.64 -20.25 -62.57
CA ILE A 1082 50.12 -18.87 -62.41
C ILE A 1082 49.11 -17.92 -63.03
N LYS A 1083 48.41 -17.15 -62.20
CA LYS A 1083 47.54 -16.07 -62.64
C LYS A 1083 48.33 -14.78 -62.78
N LEU A 1084 48.38 -14.26 -64.00
CA LEU A 1084 49.17 -13.07 -64.30
C LEU A 1084 48.53 -11.79 -63.75
N SER A 1085 49.36 -10.79 -63.46
CA SER A 1085 48.88 -9.43 -63.16
C SER A 1085 48.32 -8.77 -64.42
N GLY A 1086 47.34 -7.89 -64.26
CA GLY A 1086 46.94 -6.95 -65.31
C GLY A 1086 47.89 -5.74 -65.42
N ASP A 1087 48.81 -5.57 -64.45
CA ASP A 1087 49.82 -4.53 -64.44
C ASP A 1087 50.97 -4.87 -65.40
N LYS A 1088 51.51 -3.86 -66.09
CA LYS A 1088 52.55 -4.05 -67.11
C LYS A 1088 53.93 -4.06 -66.44
N GLY A 1089 54.71 -5.11 -66.67
CA GLY A 1089 56.04 -5.28 -66.07
C GLY A 1089 56.77 -6.51 -66.58
N GLU A 1090 58.04 -6.67 -66.19
CA GLU A 1090 58.87 -7.81 -66.60
C GLU A 1090 58.72 -8.95 -65.59
N LEU A 1091 57.89 -9.95 -65.92
CA LEU A 1091 57.81 -11.21 -65.18
C LEU A 1091 58.73 -12.26 -65.84
N SER A 1092 59.55 -12.94 -65.05
CA SER A 1092 60.34 -14.11 -65.46
C SER A 1092 59.88 -15.32 -64.68
N LEU A 1093 59.41 -16.36 -65.37
CA LEU A 1093 59.04 -17.64 -64.76
C LEU A 1093 60.07 -18.68 -65.20
N ASN A 1094 60.97 -19.04 -64.29
CA ASN A 1094 62.05 -20.00 -64.55
C ASN A 1094 61.62 -21.38 -64.02
N GLY A 1095 61.74 -22.42 -64.84
CA GLY A 1095 61.40 -23.80 -64.48
C GLY A 1095 59.98 -24.25 -64.86
N PHE A 1096 59.27 -23.52 -65.73
CA PHE A 1096 57.89 -23.84 -66.12
C PHE A 1096 57.82 -25.19 -66.86
N ASN A 1097 57.04 -26.13 -66.31
CA ASN A 1097 56.83 -27.45 -66.91
C ASN A 1097 55.64 -27.42 -67.87
N ALA A 1098 55.92 -27.42 -69.17
CA ALA A 1098 54.92 -27.40 -70.23
C ALA A 1098 53.95 -28.60 -70.26
N ALA A 1099 54.17 -29.66 -69.48
CA ALA A 1099 53.25 -30.80 -69.42
C ALA A 1099 52.16 -30.64 -68.35
N ASP A 1100 52.45 -29.95 -67.26
CA ASP A 1100 51.61 -29.95 -66.06
C ASP A 1100 51.21 -28.54 -65.60
N ASP A 1101 52.04 -27.53 -65.87
CA ASP A 1101 51.81 -26.17 -65.39
C ASP A 1101 50.90 -25.39 -66.33
N LYS A 1102 50.17 -24.47 -65.72
CA LYS A 1102 49.15 -23.64 -66.37
C LYS A 1102 49.37 -22.16 -66.10
N ILE A 1103 48.95 -21.35 -67.06
CA ILE A 1103 48.93 -19.90 -66.95
C ILE A 1103 47.48 -19.43 -67.11
N ASP A 1104 47.04 -18.61 -66.16
CA ASP A 1104 45.76 -17.89 -66.22
C ASP A 1104 46.00 -16.48 -66.75
N PHE A 1105 45.49 -16.24 -67.96
CA PHE A 1105 45.58 -14.99 -68.70
C PHE A 1105 44.34 -14.09 -68.49
N SER A 1106 43.40 -14.43 -67.60
CA SER A 1106 42.12 -13.73 -67.47
C SER A 1106 42.28 -12.22 -67.21
N ASN A 1107 43.27 -11.82 -66.40
CA ASN A 1107 43.54 -10.43 -66.07
C ASN A 1107 44.11 -9.61 -67.24
N LEU A 1108 44.58 -10.29 -68.28
CA LEU A 1108 45.05 -9.68 -69.52
C LEU A 1108 43.96 -9.63 -70.60
N GLY A 1109 42.72 -10.04 -70.25
CA GLY A 1109 41.56 -9.97 -71.12
C GLY A 1109 41.29 -11.25 -71.91
N ALA A 1110 42.06 -12.32 -71.71
CA ALA A 1110 41.77 -13.61 -72.33
C ALA A 1110 40.50 -14.24 -71.72
N THR A 1111 39.56 -14.60 -72.57
CA THR A 1111 38.31 -15.30 -72.20
C THR A 1111 38.25 -16.71 -72.80
N ASP A 1112 39.08 -17.00 -73.79
CA ASP A 1112 39.21 -18.30 -74.44
C ASP A 1112 40.33 -19.13 -73.79
N LYS A 1113 40.15 -20.45 -73.76
CA LYS A 1113 41.14 -21.42 -73.24
C LYS A 1113 41.91 -22.13 -74.36
N THR A 1114 41.63 -21.79 -75.61
CA THR A 1114 42.29 -22.37 -76.78
C THR A 1114 43.45 -21.50 -77.25
N VAL A 1115 44.56 -22.17 -77.59
CA VAL A 1115 45.76 -21.57 -78.15
C VAL A 1115 45.77 -21.81 -79.64
N THR A 1116 45.74 -20.71 -80.41
CA THR A 1116 45.71 -20.74 -81.87
C THR A 1116 47.06 -20.37 -82.45
N SER A 1117 47.53 -21.07 -83.49
CA SER A 1117 48.77 -20.68 -84.18
C SER A 1117 48.55 -19.45 -85.06
N ALA A 1118 49.44 -18.46 -84.98
CA ALA A 1118 49.46 -17.26 -85.81
C ALA A 1118 50.78 -17.18 -86.59
N ASN A 1119 50.93 -18.07 -87.57
CA ASN A 1119 52.18 -18.27 -88.31
C ASN A 1119 52.22 -17.55 -89.68
N SER A 1120 51.22 -16.71 -89.96
CA SER A 1120 51.12 -15.95 -91.22
C SER A 1120 51.15 -14.44 -90.95
N PRO A 1121 51.79 -13.63 -91.80
CA PRO A 1121 51.71 -12.18 -91.72
C PRO A 1121 50.25 -11.71 -91.77
N GLU A 1122 49.91 -10.67 -91.00
CA GLU A 1122 48.57 -10.06 -90.95
C GLU A 1122 47.44 -11.01 -90.49
N THR A 1123 47.76 -12.07 -89.73
CA THR A 1123 46.75 -12.94 -89.12
C THR A 1123 45.74 -12.10 -88.33
N THR A 1124 44.44 -12.35 -88.54
CA THR A 1124 43.38 -11.69 -87.77
C THR A 1124 43.36 -12.27 -86.35
N ILE A 1125 43.61 -11.42 -85.36
CA ILE A 1125 43.46 -11.73 -83.94
C ILE A 1125 42.07 -11.29 -83.45
N GLU A 1126 41.45 -12.11 -82.62
CA GLU A 1126 40.12 -11.86 -82.06
C GLU A 1126 40.22 -11.57 -80.55
N ASN A 1127 39.38 -10.65 -80.08
CA ASN A 1127 39.30 -10.29 -78.67
C ASN A 1127 39.10 -11.53 -77.78
N GLY A 1128 39.88 -11.62 -76.70
CA GLY A 1128 39.82 -12.69 -75.71
C GLY A 1128 40.57 -13.97 -76.07
N LYS A 1129 41.18 -14.06 -77.26
CA LYS A 1129 41.89 -15.28 -77.70
C LYS A 1129 43.39 -15.24 -77.36
N ILE A 1130 43.97 -16.44 -77.36
CA ILE A 1130 45.38 -16.70 -77.10
C ILE A 1130 46.01 -17.26 -78.36
N TYR A 1131 47.11 -16.64 -78.79
CA TYR A 1131 47.85 -17.00 -79.99
C TYR A 1131 49.27 -17.44 -79.65
N LYS A 1132 49.83 -18.30 -80.50
CA LYS A 1132 51.25 -18.69 -80.46
C LYS A 1132 51.92 -18.53 -81.81
N THR A 1133 53.20 -18.20 -81.80
CA THR A 1133 54.03 -18.08 -83.00
C THR A 1133 55.50 -18.38 -82.67
N THR A 1134 56.31 -18.65 -83.69
CA THR A 1134 57.74 -19.02 -83.53
C THR A 1134 58.62 -18.14 -84.41
N VAL A 1135 59.77 -17.71 -83.89
CA VAL A 1135 60.81 -17.01 -84.63
C VAL A 1135 62.08 -17.87 -84.73
N SER A 1136 62.84 -17.71 -85.81
CA SER A 1136 64.12 -18.42 -85.99
C SER A 1136 65.24 -17.68 -85.26
N GLY A 1137 65.81 -18.28 -84.21
CA GLY A 1137 66.91 -17.70 -83.43
C GLY A 1137 66.48 -17.06 -82.10
N ASN A 1138 67.40 -16.32 -81.47
CA ASN A 1138 67.19 -15.72 -80.15
C ASN A 1138 66.27 -14.51 -80.20
N ILE A 1139 65.36 -14.38 -79.24
CA ILE A 1139 64.43 -13.25 -79.11
C ILE A 1139 65.12 -12.06 -78.44
N ASN A 1140 65.31 -10.97 -79.19
CA ASN A 1140 65.73 -9.69 -78.62
C ASN A 1140 64.52 -8.91 -78.04
N ASP A 1141 64.74 -7.69 -77.53
CA ASP A 1141 63.66 -6.91 -76.92
C ASP A 1141 62.69 -6.28 -77.93
N ASN A 1142 63.08 -6.22 -79.20
CA ASN A 1142 62.27 -5.79 -80.35
C ASN A 1142 61.78 -6.98 -81.18
N VAL A 1143 61.10 -7.95 -80.55
CA VAL A 1143 60.67 -9.19 -81.24
C VAL A 1143 59.78 -8.95 -82.47
N PHE A 1144 59.10 -7.81 -82.54
CA PHE A 1144 58.22 -7.43 -83.64
C PHE A 1144 58.97 -7.16 -84.95
N ASP A 1145 60.22 -6.66 -84.87
CA ASP A 1145 61.07 -6.47 -86.04
C ASP A 1145 61.46 -7.83 -86.66
N GLN A 1146 61.53 -8.89 -85.85
CA GLN A 1146 61.88 -10.25 -86.28
C GLN A 1146 60.67 -11.07 -86.77
N LEU A 1147 59.46 -10.74 -86.32
CA LEU A 1147 58.25 -11.48 -86.68
C LEU A 1147 57.85 -11.26 -88.15
N PHE A 1148 57.94 -10.04 -88.72
CA PHE A 1148 57.59 -9.79 -90.14
C PHE A 1148 58.29 -8.54 -90.76
N ALA A 1149 59.41 -8.75 -91.46
CA ALA A 1149 60.29 -7.69 -91.97
C ALA A 1149 59.81 -6.91 -93.23
N ALA A 1150 58.51 -6.83 -93.56
CA ALA A 1150 58.06 -6.21 -94.83
C ALA A 1150 56.96 -5.14 -94.78
N SER A 1151 56.16 -4.99 -93.71
CA SER A 1151 55.01 -4.05 -93.69
C SER A 1151 54.88 -3.14 -92.46
N GLY A 1152 55.68 -3.32 -91.40
CA GLY A 1152 55.61 -2.50 -90.18
C GLY A 1152 54.30 -2.66 -89.38
N LYS A 1153 53.46 -3.65 -89.69
CA LYS A 1153 52.19 -3.98 -89.01
C LYS A 1153 52.10 -5.49 -88.84
N THR A 1154 51.62 -5.97 -87.69
CA THR A 1154 51.80 -7.38 -87.29
C THR A 1154 50.54 -8.23 -87.39
N PHE A 1155 49.45 -7.78 -86.77
CA PHE A 1155 48.15 -8.49 -86.70
C PHE A 1155 47.00 -7.55 -87.07
N LYS A 1156 45.93 -8.10 -87.65
CA LYS A 1156 44.67 -7.37 -87.90
C LYS A 1156 43.63 -7.72 -86.85
N THR A 1157 42.68 -6.86 -86.56
CA THR A 1157 41.51 -7.19 -85.72
C THR A 1157 40.23 -6.75 -86.42
N THR A 1158 39.17 -7.55 -86.30
CA THR A 1158 37.83 -7.26 -86.86
C THR A 1158 36.89 -6.61 -85.85
N VAL A 1159 37.38 -6.30 -84.64
CA VAL A 1159 36.56 -5.91 -83.49
C VAL A 1159 36.77 -4.44 -83.11
N THR A 1160 35.74 -3.78 -82.60
CA THR A 1160 35.75 -2.42 -82.05
C THR A 1160 36.77 -2.22 -80.90
N LYS A 1161 37.38 -1.03 -80.83
CA LYS A 1161 38.30 -0.47 -79.81
C LYS A 1161 38.40 -1.22 -78.46
N ASN A 1162 39.63 -1.42 -77.99
CA ASN A 1162 40.05 -2.12 -76.76
C ASN A 1162 39.96 -3.66 -76.81
N ALA A 1163 40.11 -4.26 -78.00
CA ALA A 1163 40.26 -5.71 -78.11
C ALA A 1163 41.57 -6.15 -77.46
N LYS A 1164 41.51 -7.09 -76.50
CA LYS A 1164 42.65 -7.64 -75.77
C LYS A 1164 42.90 -9.08 -76.18
N SER A 1165 44.14 -9.42 -76.51
CA SER A 1165 44.58 -10.78 -76.85
C SER A 1165 45.94 -11.06 -76.23
N VAL A 1166 46.30 -12.33 -76.14
CA VAL A 1166 47.64 -12.74 -75.69
C VAL A 1166 48.37 -13.43 -76.82
N ILE A 1167 49.66 -13.12 -76.97
CA ILE A 1167 50.52 -13.74 -77.97
C ILE A 1167 51.78 -14.29 -77.30
N ALA A 1168 51.99 -15.58 -77.44
CA ALA A 1168 53.20 -16.28 -77.03
C ALA A 1168 54.16 -16.41 -78.21
N VAL A 1169 55.36 -15.86 -78.08
CA VAL A 1169 56.41 -15.91 -79.11
C VAL A 1169 57.54 -16.81 -78.64
N LYS A 1170 57.75 -17.93 -79.33
CA LYS A 1170 58.82 -18.89 -79.06
C LYS A 1170 60.05 -18.60 -79.91
N GLY A 1171 61.23 -18.55 -79.30
CA GLY A 1171 62.52 -18.50 -79.99
C GLY A 1171 63.47 -19.57 -79.46
N SER A 1172 64.75 -19.51 -79.83
CA SER A 1172 65.73 -20.51 -79.38
C SER A 1172 66.22 -20.31 -77.95
N ASP A 1173 66.11 -19.11 -77.37
CA ASP A 1173 66.62 -18.76 -76.04
C ASP A 1173 65.53 -18.58 -74.97
N LYS A 1174 64.28 -18.32 -75.34
CA LYS A 1174 63.14 -18.14 -74.41
C LYS A 1174 61.80 -18.13 -75.16
N THR A 1175 60.71 -18.19 -74.40
CA THR A 1175 59.36 -17.88 -74.88
C THR A 1175 58.85 -16.62 -74.20
N LYS A 1176 58.59 -15.54 -74.96
CA LYS A 1176 58.05 -14.28 -74.42
C LYS A 1176 56.53 -14.23 -74.59
N LEU A 1177 55.85 -13.76 -73.55
CA LEU A 1177 54.40 -13.58 -73.48
C LEU A 1177 54.07 -12.10 -73.60
N TYR A 1178 53.20 -11.78 -74.55
CA TYR A 1178 52.81 -10.41 -74.84
C TYR A 1178 51.30 -10.26 -74.70
N SER A 1179 50.87 -9.21 -74.01
CA SER A 1179 49.50 -8.72 -74.14
C SER A 1179 49.42 -7.76 -75.31
N VAL A 1180 48.39 -7.91 -76.13
CA VAL A 1180 48.10 -7.06 -77.28
C VAL A 1180 46.77 -6.36 -77.03
N GLU A 1181 46.73 -5.05 -77.25
CA GLU A 1181 45.54 -4.23 -77.04
C GLU A 1181 45.40 -3.20 -78.16
N ASP A 1182 44.35 -3.30 -78.97
CA ASP A 1182 43.99 -2.28 -79.97
C ASP A 1182 43.43 -1.05 -79.25
N LYS A 1183 44.32 -0.14 -78.85
CA LYS A 1183 43.96 1.03 -78.02
C LYS A 1183 43.36 2.13 -78.86
N ASP A 1184 43.79 2.27 -80.12
CA ASP A 1184 43.35 3.35 -80.99
C ASP A 1184 42.12 2.98 -81.85
N GLY A 1185 41.81 1.68 -81.96
CA GLY A 1185 40.66 1.15 -82.68
C GLY A 1185 40.84 1.15 -84.21
N ASN A 1186 42.07 1.23 -84.69
CA ASN A 1186 42.38 1.37 -86.12
C ASN A 1186 42.30 0.04 -86.90
N GLY A 1187 42.12 -1.10 -86.20
CA GLY A 1187 42.02 -2.43 -86.81
C GLY A 1187 43.36 -3.11 -87.15
N THR A 1188 44.49 -2.47 -86.83
CA THR A 1188 45.87 -2.94 -87.07
C THR A 1188 46.78 -2.69 -85.86
N ILE A 1189 47.42 -3.74 -85.35
CA ILE A 1189 48.26 -3.66 -84.14
C ILE A 1189 49.69 -3.20 -84.44
N ASP A 1190 50.15 -2.16 -83.73
CA ASP A 1190 51.54 -1.68 -83.75
C ASP A 1190 52.34 -2.00 -82.45
N GLN A 1191 53.63 -1.64 -82.42
CA GLN A 1191 54.52 -1.95 -81.29
C GLN A 1191 54.10 -1.28 -79.95
N SER A 1192 53.49 -0.10 -79.99
CA SER A 1192 53.05 0.64 -78.79
C SER A 1192 51.81 0.02 -78.12
N GLU A 1193 51.13 -0.83 -78.86
CA GLU A 1193 49.94 -1.58 -78.47
C GLU A 1193 50.26 -2.97 -77.91
N VAL A 1194 51.55 -3.31 -77.86
CA VAL A 1194 52.03 -4.56 -77.33
C VAL A 1194 52.82 -4.32 -76.05
N SER A 1195 52.63 -5.18 -75.05
CA SER A 1195 53.33 -5.09 -73.78
C SER A 1195 53.83 -6.48 -73.38
N LEU A 1196 55.12 -6.58 -73.03
CA LEU A 1196 55.68 -7.79 -72.45
C LEU A 1196 55.03 -7.99 -71.07
N VAL A 1197 54.51 -9.19 -70.82
CA VAL A 1197 53.83 -9.55 -69.57
C VAL A 1197 54.45 -10.75 -68.88
N GLY A 1198 55.32 -11.49 -69.58
CA GLY A 1198 56.03 -12.63 -69.02
C GLY A 1198 57.10 -13.17 -69.96
N THR A 1199 58.08 -13.85 -69.39
CA THR A 1199 59.09 -14.64 -70.10
C THR A 1199 59.15 -16.02 -69.45
N LEU A 1200 59.12 -17.05 -70.28
CA LEU A 1200 59.25 -18.46 -69.94
C LEU A 1200 60.56 -19.00 -70.53
N ASP A 1201 61.01 -20.16 -70.05
CA ASP A 1201 62.17 -20.85 -70.60
C ASP A 1201 61.98 -21.25 -72.08
N SER A 1202 63.10 -21.42 -72.79
CA SER A 1202 63.12 -21.76 -74.23
C SER A 1202 62.46 -23.10 -74.56
N SER A 1203 62.46 -24.03 -73.61
CA SER A 1203 61.86 -25.36 -73.75
C SER A 1203 60.33 -25.32 -73.82
N VAL A 1204 59.71 -24.22 -73.38
CA VAL A 1204 58.26 -24.11 -73.24
C VAL A 1204 57.61 -23.70 -74.55
N GLU A 1205 56.74 -24.56 -75.07
CA GLU A 1205 55.81 -24.22 -76.14
C GLU A 1205 54.38 -24.25 -75.62
N LEU A 1206 53.75 -23.07 -75.55
CA LEU A 1206 52.39 -22.97 -75.04
C LEU A 1206 51.38 -23.69 -75.94
N ASN A 1207 50.49 -24.44 -75.31
CA ASN A 1207 49.38 -25.15 -75.94
C ASN A 1207 48.14 -25.15 -75.02
N ASN A 1208 47.02 -25.71 -75.48
CA ASN A 1208 45.75 -25.71 -74.73
C ASN A 1208 45.86 -26.31 -73.32
N SER A 1209 46.76 -27.28 -73.11
CA SER A 1209 46.94 -27.90 -71.79
C SER A 1209 47.60 -26.97 -70.77
N ASN A 1210 48.27 -25.90 -71.23
CA ASN A 1210 48.93 -24.90 -70.40
C ASN A 1210 48.04 -23.71 -70.03
N ILE A 1211 46.75 -23.71 -70.40
CA ILE A 1211 45.83 -22.61 -70.10
C ILE A 1211 44.88 -23.03 -68.98
N ALA A 1212 44.75 -22.16 -67.97
CA ALA A 1212 43.94 -22.41 -66.77
C ALA A 1212 42.43 -22.28 -67.00
#